data_AF-A0A972LNZ6-F1
#
_entry.id   AF-A0A972LNZ6-F1
#
_cell.length_a   1.000
_cell.length_b   1.000
_cell.length_c   1.000
_cell.angle_alpha   90.00
_cell.angle_beta   90.00
_cell.angle_gamma   90.00
#
_symmetry.space_group_name_H-M   'P 1'
#
loop_
_entity.id
_entity.type
_entity.pdbx_description
1 polymer ?
#
loop_
_entity_poly.entity_id
_entity_poly.type
_entity_poly.pdbx_seq_one_letter_code
_entity_poly.pdbx_strand_id
1 'polypeptide(L)'
;MATSSSEVKKDIEKTTWRRYRDGESEWGNFSDQIFSADESHKCPTYVNKTPPCQGSCPAGEDIRGWLNIVRGIEKPSDDMAWQEYAFRRSTDANPFPAIMGRVCPAPCEDGCNRNEVDDFVGINAVEQFIGDYGLQNQIAFAPGKETGKKVAIIGGGPAGLAAAYQLRRMGHGVAVYDDHDHLGGMMRYGIPGYRTPRDVLDGEMNRIVDMGVELFMSTRIGVDVPMEKLEKDYDAVLFAIGAQSGRALPIPGADASNCITGVAFLSAFNDGRLKSVAGRVVVIGGGDTSIDVASVARRLGHIKNINEKDRPENIILGQTAHDVVDVASREGADVILMSRQPVEKMNAAKHEIDDANREGVSVRGALSPVEVIKGEDGRATALRVVQLDYSSGKAEPIPGTEEDIECDLIVSAIGQTGNFEGMEEFANERGLMDADKHYQVPKRPGLFVCGDIVRPHLLTTVIGQASVAADSIDHYLNNQELKKRPKVDVHHFNLLNKLRETGMEPEDYHSDTSVEREIDQGLRGTDEKGKGVGGFAVHNYEDRSTAEIIPSDELFLGHFENEARNRRDEKVPNADEVLGHFEERIIGLSEETVVAEAKRCMSCGMCFECDNCVIYCPQDAVHRSPKSEMTMGRYVYTDYDRCIGCHICADVCPTGYIQMGMG
;
A
#
# COMPACT_ATOMS: atom_id res chain seq x y z
N MET A 1 52.23 -14.19 -22.31
CA MET A 1 53.03 -15.43 -22.22
C MET A 1 52.19 -16.43 -21.46
N ALA A 2 51.93 -17.62 -22.02
CA ALA A 2 51.19 -18.66 -21.32
C ALA A 2 52.09 -19.25 -20.23
N THR A 3 51.60 -19.25 -18.99
CA THR A 3 52.28 -19.81 -17.82
C THR A 3 52.59 -21.28 -18.05
N SER A 4 53.80 -21.73 -17.71
CA SER A 4 54.24 -23.08 -18.04
C SER A 4 53.49 -24.13 -17.20
N SER A 5 53.27 -25.32 -17.77
CA SER A 5 52.64 -26.46 -17.06
C SER A 5 53.41 -26.91 -15.81
N SER A 6 54.69 -26.54 -15.68
CA SER A 6 55.50 -26.72 -14.48
C SER A 6 55.21 -25.71 -13.37
N GLU A 7 54.83 -24.47 -13.73
CA GLU A 7 54.42 -23.45 -12.75
C GLU A 7 53.00 -23.73 -12.25
N VAL A 8 52.10 -24.18 -13.13
CA VAL A 8 50.74 -24.61 -12.75
C VAL A 8 50.77 -25.81 -11.78
N LYS A 9 51.69 -26.77 -11.95
CA LYS A 9 51.86 -27.88 -11.00
C LYS A 9 52.38 -27.43 -9.62
N LYS A 10 53.19 -26.37 -9.57
CA LYS A 10 53.77 -25.85 -8.32
C LYS A 10 52.75 -25.09 -7.47
N ASP A 11 51.76 -24.47 -8.09
CA ASP A 11 50.66 -23.78 -7.40
C ASP A 11 49.56 -24.74 -6.92
N ILE A 12 49.32 -25.85 -7.64
CA ILE A 12 48.38 -26.89 -7.23
C ILE A 12 48.88 -27.66 -5.98
N GLU A 13 50.19 -27.81 -5.80
CA GLU A 13 50.75 -28.44 -4.59
C GLU A 13 50.67 -27.56 -3.32
N LYS A 14 50.37 -26.26 -3.45
CA LYS A 14 50.31 -25.33 -2.31
C LYS A 14 48.92 -25.11 -1.73
N THR A 15 47.87 -25.35 -2.49
CA THR A 15 46.49 -25.15 -2.02
C THR A 15 45.87 -26.49 -1.65
N THR A 16 46.28 -27.00 -0.49
CA THR A 16 45.51 -28.04 0.19
C THR A 16 44.30 -27.38 0.87
N TRP A 17 43.13 -28.02 0.85
CA TRP A 17 41.97 -27.62 1.68
C TRP A 17 42.23 -27.69 3.21
N ARG A 18 43.48 -27.99 3.60
CA ARG A 18 43.94 -27.98 4.99
C ARG A 18 44.38 -26.56 5.34
N ARG A 19 43.78 -26.00 6.40
CA ARG A 19 44.12 -24.70 6.97
C ARG A 19 45.51 -24.69 7.65
N TYR A 20 46.05 -25.86 8.00
CA TYR A 20 47.28 -26.02 8.79
C TYR A 20 48.28 -26.97 8.12
N ARG A 21 49.57 -26.80 8.46
CA ARG A 21 50.65 -27.64 7.95
C ARG A 21 50.77 -28.93 8.77
N ASP A 22 51.27 -30.01 8.14
CA ASP A 22 51.50 -31.27 8.86
C ASP A 22 52.53 -31.08 9.99
N GLY A 23 52.17 -31.49 11.21
CA GLY A 23 52.97 -31.35 12.43
C GLY A 23 52.61 -30.12 13.30
N GLU A 24 51.75 -29.23 12.79
CA GLU A 24 51.22 -28.09 13.54
C GLU A 24 50.12 -28.58 14.48
N SER A 25 50.44 -28.69 15.77
CA SER A 25 49.57 -29.25 16.83
C SER A 25 49.31 -28.27 17.99
N GLU A 26 49.98 -27.12 17.97
CA GLU A 26 49.76 -26.04 18.92
C GLU A 26 48.73 -25.06 18.35
N TRP A 27 47.74 -24.74 19.16
CA TRP A 27 46.64 -23.88 18.79
C TRP A 27 46.90 -22.47 19.35
N GLY A 28 46.89 -21.46 18.48
CA GLY A 28 46.89 -20.06 18.94
C GLY A 28 45.59 -19.69 19.63
N ASN A 29 45.56 -18.55 20.34
CA ASN A 29 44.33 -18.05 20.96
C ASN A 29 43.23 -17.90 19.88
N PHE A 30 42.03 -18.40 20.18
CA PHE A 30 40.91 -18.38 19.24
C PHE A 30 40.44 -16.96 18.94
N SER A 31 40.53 -16.06 19.93
CA SER A 31 40.23 -14.64 19.77
C SER A 31 41.12 -14.01 18.67
N ASP A 32 42.43 -14.27 18.69
CA ASP A 32 43.37 -13.75 17.69
C ASP A 32 43.13 -14.29 16.26
N GLN A 33 42.37 -15.39 16.13
CA GLN A 33 42.02 -16.01 14.84
C GLN A 33 40.63 -15.63 14.32
N ILE A 34 39.84 -14.95 15.14
CA ILE A 34 38.44 -14.59 14.87
C ILE A 34 38.27 -13.09 14.72
N PHE A 35 38.99 -12.32 15.54
CA PHE A 35 38.91 -10.86 15.57
C PHE A 35 40.10 -10.24 14.82
N SER A 36 39.81 -9.22 14.02
CA SER A 36 40.78 -8.34 13.36
C SER A 36 40.52 -6.92 13.84
N ALA A 37 41.26 -6.48 14.86
CA ALA A 37 40.99 -5.24 15.60
C ALA A 37 39.58 -5.26 16.25
N ASP A 38 38.66 -4.44 15.77
CA ASP A 38 37.27 -4.33 16.21
C ASP A 38 36.28 -5.14 15.35
N GLU A 39 36.74 -5.73 14.24
CA GLU A 39 35.90 -6.45 13.29
C GLU A 39 36.02 -7.98 13.43
N SER A 40 34.94 -8.71 13.15
CA SER A 40 34.95 -10.18 13.05
C SER A 40 34.03 -10.70 11.97
N HIS A 41 34.64 -11.32 10.96
CA HIS A 41 33.96 -12.07 9.89
C HIS A 41 33.28 -13.38 10.35
N LYS A 42 33.28 -13.69 11.66
CA LYS A 42 32.78 -14.95 12.21
C LYS A 42 31.78 -14.78 13.35
N CYS A 43 31.60 -13.58 13.87
CA CYS A 43 30.63 -13.33 14.93
C CYS A 43 29.28 -12.92 14.33
N PRO A 44 28.16 -13.21 15.01
CA PRO A 44 26.83 -12.83 14.53
C PRO A 44 26.66 -11.31 14.59
N THR A 45 25.80 -10.77 13.74
CA THR A 45 25.29 -9.40 13.76
C THR A 45 23.78 -9.41 13.62
N TYR A 46 23.09 -8.58 14.38
CA TYR A 46 21.64 -8.45 14.36
C TYR A 46 21.22 -7.43 13.30
N VAL A 47 20.78 -7.92 12.14
CA VAL A 47 20.53 -7.11 10.94
C VAL A 47 19.03 -6.92 10.74
N ASN A 48 18.54 -5.72 11.02
CA ASN A 48 17.17 -5.36 10.69
C ASN A 48 17.03 -5.17 9.18
N LYS A 49 16.09 -5.90 8.57
CA LYS A 49 15.73 -5.76 7.14
C LYS A 49 14.24 -5.55 6.97
N THR A 50 13.86 -5.00 5.83
CA THR A 50 12.44 -4.80 5.49
C THR A 50 11.80 -6.12 5.09
N PRO A 51 10.64 -6.51 5.63
CA PRO A 51 9.92 -7.68 5.16
C PRO A 51 9.24 -7.39 3.81
N PRO A 52 9.05 -8.41 2.97
CA PRO A 52 8.54 -8.20 1.61
C PRO A 52 7.09 -7.71 1.57
N CYS A 53 6.27 -7.99 2.59
CA CYS A 53 4.93 -7.40 2.70
C CYS A 53 4.97 -5.86 2.75
N GLN A 54 5.92 -5.28 3.51
CA GLN A 54 6.14 -3.83 3.55
C GLN A 54 6.72 -3.34 2.22
N GLY A 55 7.70 -4.04 1.66
CA GLY A 55 8.30 -3.71 0.36
C GLY A 55 7.32 -3.72 -0.81
N SER A 56 6.25 -4.52 -0.71
CA SER A 56 5.16 -4.60 -1.70
C SER A 56 4.00 -3.65 -1.40
N CYS A 57 3.97 -2.98 -0.24
CA CYS A 57 2.91 -2.05 0.13
C CYS A 57 3.14 -0.67 -0.52
N PRO A 58 2.28 -0.23 -1.47
CA PRO A 58 2.49 1.05 -2.13
C PRO A 58 2.29 2.26 -1.21
N ALA A 59 1.52 2.11 -0.12
CA ALA A 59 1.36 3.14 0.89
C ALA A 59 2.58 3.24 1.83
N GLY A 60 3.46 2.24 1.81
CA GLY A 60 4.67 2.20 2.61
C GLY A 60 4.45 1.90 4.09
N GLU A 61 3.42 1.15 4.46
CA GLU A 61 3.11 0.87 5.87
C GLU A 61 4.16 0.06 6.63
N ASP A 62 4.23 0.24 7.95
CA ASP A 62 5.00 -0.63 8.87
C ASP A 62 4.22 -1.91 9.26
N ILE A 63 3.92 -2.73 8.24
CA ILE A 63 3.06 -3.92 8.37
C ILE A 63 3.53 -4.88 9.46
N ARG A 64 4.82 -5.22 9.47
CA ARG A 64 5.37 -6.11 10.50
C ARG A 64 5.29 -5.47 11.89
N GLY A 65 5.49 -4.16 12.00
CA GLY A 65 5.39 -3.45 13.27
C GLY A 65 4.01 -3.55 13.89
N TRP A 66 2.96 -3.13 13.17
CA TRP A 66 1.61 -3.21 13.72
C TRP A 66 1.10 -4.65 13.89
N LEU A 67 1.54 -5.62 13.08
CA LEU A 67 1.27 -7.04 13.33
C LEU A 67 1.93 -7.55 14.62
N ASN A 68 3.16 -7.11 14.90
CA ASN A 68 3.87 -7.47 16.12
C ASN A 68 3.19 -6.87 17.37
N ILE A 69 2.57 -5.69 17.25
CA ILE A 69 1.72 -5.13 18.31
C ILE A 69 0.47 -6.00 18.52
N VAL A 70 -0.28 -6.29 17.44
CA VAL A 70 -1.54 -7.06 17.50
C VAL A 70 -1.34 -8.44 18.12
N ARG A 71 -0.24 -9.12 17.78
CA ARG A 71 0.05 -10.47 18.32
C ARG A 71 0.73 -10.45 19.69
N GLY A 72 1.02 -9.27 20.24
CA GLY A 72 1.53 -9.08 21.60
C GLY A 72 3.06 -9.20 21.78
N ILE A 73 3.83 -9.17 20.69
CA ILE A 73 5.30 -9.12 20.75
C ILE A 73 5.74 -7.71 21.13
N GLU A 74 5.29 -6.71 20.38
CA GLU A 74 5.52 -5.32 20.75
C GLU A 74 4.42 -4.86 21.69
N LYS A 75 4.80 -4.22 22.80
CA LYS A 75 3.87 -3.68 23.79
C LYS A 75 4.03 -2.16 23.89
N PRO A 76 2.94 -1.42 24.15
CA PRO A 76 3.01 0.01 24.46
C PRO A 76 3.78 0.23 25.76
N SER A 77 4.48 1.38 25.86
CA SER A 77 5.25 1.78 27.05
C SER A 77 4.38 2.24 28.22
N ASP A 78 3.22 2.84 27.92
CA ASP A 78 2.29 3.45 28.89
C ASP A 78 0.99 2.63 29.02
N ASP A 79 -0.01 3.17 29.74
CA ASP A 79 -1.36 2.58 29.92
C ASP A 79 -2.22 2.55 28.63
N MET A 80 -1.61 2.77 27.46
CA MET A 80 -2.29 2.75 26.16
C MET A 80 -2.73 1.33 25.80
N ALA A 81 -3.95 1.19 25.28
CA ALA A 81 -4.42 -0.08 24.73
C ALA A 81 -3.60 -0.49 23.50
N TRP A 82 -3.29 -1.77 23.33
CA TRP A 82 -2.51 -2.25 22.18
C TRP A 82 -3.20 -1.92 20.85
N GLN A 83 -4.54 -1.88 20.83
CA GLN A 83 -5.32 -1.53 19.65
C GLN A 83 -5.06 -0.09 19.21
N GLU A 84 -5.04 0.85 20.17
CA GLU A 84 -4.69 2.25 19.90
C GLU A 84 -3.22 2.36 19.46
N TYR A 85 -2.33 1.60 20.08
CA TYR A 85 -0.92 1.61 19.70
C TYR A 85 -0.71 1.08 18.26
N ALA A 86 -1.39 0.00 17.88
CA ALA A 86 -1.40 -0.54 16.52
C ALA A 86 -2.02 0.46 15.52
N PHE A 87 -3.11 1.14 15.90
CA PHE A 87 -3.72 2.20 15.10
C PHE A 87 -2.75 3.34 14.83
N ARG A 88 -2.06 3.84 15.85
CA ARG A 88 -1.05 4.89 15.71
C ARG A 88 0.11 4.45 14.79
N ARG A 89 0.55 3.19 14.90
CA ARG A 89 1.60 2.65 14.03
C ARG A 89 1.16 2.48 12.57
N SER A 90 -0.04 1.93 12.32
CA SER A 90 -0.56 1.78 10.94
C SER A 90 -0.79 3.14 10.28
N THR A 91 -1.34 4.09 11.05
CA THR A 91 -1.62 5.44 10.57
C THR A 91 -0.39 6.33 10.42
N ASP A 92 0.81 5.88 10.76
CA ASP A 92 2.03 6.63 10.43
C ASP A 92 2.19 6.83 8.91
N ALA A 93 1.74 5.85 8.13
CA ALA A 93 1.82 5.86 6.67
C ALA A 93 0.44 6.10 6.03
N ASN A 94 -0.58 5.38 6.49
CA ASN A 94 -1.89 5.32 5.87
C ASN A 94 -2.98 5.86 6.81
N PRO A 95 -3.56 7.04 6.56
CA PRO A 95 -4.60 7.59 7.44
C PRO A 95 -6.00 6.98 7.22
N PHE A 96 -6.13 5.97 6.35
CA PHE A 96 -7.39 5.31 5.99
C PHE A 96 -7.39 3.79 6.22
N PRO A 97 -6.92 3.26 7.37
CA PRO A 97 -6.84 1.81 7.59
C PRO A 97 -8.19 1.09 7.50
N ALA A 98 -9.29 1.73 7.90
CA ALA A 98 -10.62 1.11 7.84
C ALA A 98 -11.08 0.95 6.39
N ILE A 99 -10.87 1.97 5.55
CA ILE A 99 -11.23 1.90 4.13
C ILE A 99 -10.25 1.01 3.36
N MET A 100 -8.93 1.15 3.56
CA MET A 100 -7.94 0.32 2.87
C MET A 100 -8.10 -1.16 3.20
N GLY A 101 -8.40 -1.51 4.45
CA GLY A 101 -8.72 -2.89 4.82
C GLY A 101 -9.90 -3.48 4.05
N ARG A 102 -10.82 -2.65 3.54
CA ARG A 102 -12.01 -3.08 2.77
C ARG A 102 -11.78 -3.16 1.25
N VAL A 103 -11.00 -2.25 0.68
CA VAL A 103 -10.92 -2.09 -0.79
C VAL A 103 -9.54 -2.30 -1.38
N CYS A 104 -8.49 -2.38 -0.58
CA CYS A 104 -7.15 -2.63 -1.08
C CYS A 104 -7.06 -4.04 -1.69
N PRO A 105 -6.47 -4.20 -2.89
CA PRO A 105 -6.21 -5.52 -3.46
C PRO A 105 -5.05 -6.27 -2.77
N ALA A 106 -4.46 -5.68 -1.71
CA ALA A 106 -3.47 -6.28 -0.83
C ALA A 106 -2.22 -6.88 -1.51
N PRO A 107 -1.46 -6.13 -2.32
CA PRO A 107 -0.20 -6.62 -2.90
C PRO A 107 0.84 -7.02 -1.85
N CYS A 108 0.69 -6.54 -0.61
CA CYS A 108 1.46 -6.96 0.56
C CYS A 108 1.24 -8.44 0.94
N GLU A 109 0.05 -9.00 0.66
CA GLU A 109 -0.29 -10.41 0.87
C GLU A 109 0.35 -11.29 -0.23
N ASP A 110 0.32 -10.84 -1.48
CA ASP A 110 1.01 -11.52 -2.60
C ASP A 110 2.54 -11.61 -2.35
N GLY A 111 3.14 -10.55 -1.82
CA GLY A 111 4.56 -10.50 -1.48
C GLY A 111 4.93 -11.19 -0.17
N CYS A 112 3.98 -11.77 0.58
CA CYS A 112 4.27 -12.34 1.90
C CYS A 112 5.15 -13.61 1.78
N ASN A 113 6.29 -13.66 2.48
CA ASN A 113 7.13 -14.87 2.50
C ASN A 113 6.39 -16.11 3.05
N ARG A 114 5.27 -15.96 3.77
CA ARG A 114 4.51 -17.09 4.32
C ARG A 114 3.85 -17.93 3.22
N ASN A 115 3.69 -17.38 2.02
CA ASN A 115 3.25 -18.14 0.84
C ASN A 115 4.17 -19.34 0.52
N GLU A 116 5.43 -19.35 1.02
CA GLU A 116 6.35 -20.48 0.87
C GLU A 116 6.18 -21.58 1.95
N VAL A 117 5.32 -21.33 2.95
CA VAL A 117 5.00 -22.28 4.03
C VAL A 117 3.57 -22.81 3.85
N ASP A 118 2.60 -21.90 3.77
CA ASP A 118 1.18 -22.22 3.57
C ASP A 118 0.42 -21.14 2.75
N ASP A 119 -0.33 -20.25 3.40
CA ASP A 119 -1.08 -19.12 2.82
C ASP A 119 -0.56 -17.82 3.47
N PHE A 120 -0.69 -16.68 2.80
CA PHE A 120 -0.27 -15.39 3.36
C PHE A 120 -0.99 -15.04 4.67
N VAL A 121 -0.41 -14.12 5.45
CA VAL A 121 -1.10 -13.51 6.60
C VAL A 121 -2.18 -12.57 6.09
N GLY A 122 -3.40 -12.65 6.62
CA GLY A 122 -4.53 -11.77 6.31
C GLY A 122 -4.33 -10.34 6.80
N ILE A 123 -3.35 -9.65 6.20
CA ILE A 123 -2.92 -8.28 6.50
C ILE A 123 -4.11 -7.33 6.37
N ASN A 124 -4.89 -7.43 5.30
CA ASN A 124 -6.04 -6.54 5.07
C ASN A 124 -7.14 -6.68 6.14
N ALA A 125 -7.33 -7.90 6.68
CA ALA A 125 -8.33 -8.19 7.69
C ALA A 125 -7.92 -7.61 9.05
N VAL A 126 -6.62 -7.67 9.38
CA VAL A 126 -6.06 -7.04 10.57
C VAL A 126 -6.09 -5.51 10.45
N GLU A 127 -5.74 -4.97 9.27
CA GLU A 127 -5.80 -3.52 8.99
C GLU A 127 -7.22 -2.97 9.15
N GLN A 128 -8.23 -3.66 8.61
CA GLN A 128 -9.63 -3.30 8.79
C GLN A 128 -10.01 -3.20 10.28
N PHE A 129 -9.65 -4.21 11.08
CA PHE A 129 -9.94 -4.22 12.52
C PHE A 129 -9.30 -3.02 13.23
N ILE A 130 -8.03 -2.72 12.93
CA ILE A 130 -7.31 -1.59 13.50
C ILE A 130 -8.02 -0.28 13.18
N GLY A 131 -8.42 -0.07 11.92
CA GLY A 131 -9.14 1.13 11.50
C GLY A 131 -10.53 1.25 12.12
N ASP A 132 -11.29 0.16 12.15
CA ASP A 132 -12.62 0.10 12.75
C ASP A 132 -12.56 0.38 14.26
N TYR A 133 -11.56 -0.14 14.97
CA TYR A 133 -11.32 0.19 16.38
C TYR A 133 -11.08 1.69 16.57
N GLY A 134 -10.27 2.31 15.70
CA GLY A 134 -9.98 3.74 15.75
C GLY A 134 -11.21 4.63 15.54
N LEU A 135 -12.17 4.18 14.72
CA LEU A 135 -13.46 4.84 14.53
C LEU A 135 -14.38 4.67 15.75
N GLN A 136 -14.53 3.43 16.23
CA GLN A 136 -15.40 3.10 17.37
C GLN A 136 -14.97 3.81 18.66
N ASN A 137 -13.66 3.99 18.85
CA ASN A 137 -13.09 4.66 20.03
C ASN A 137 -12.75 6.14 19.80
N GLN A 138 -13.12 6.71 18.64
CA GLN A 138 -12.94 8.13 18.32
C GLN A 138 -11.50 8.61 18.54
N ILE A 139 -10.51 7.79 18.15
CA ILE A 139 -9.09 8.14 18.31
C ILE A 139 -8.77 9.32 17.40
N ALA A 140 -8.28 10.41 18.00
CA ALA A 140 -7.95 11.64 17.28
C ALA A 140 -6.51 11.64 16.76
N PHE A 141 -6.30 12.32 15.63
CA PHE A 141 -4.96 12.67 15.16
C PHE A 141 -4.49 14.00 15.78
N ALA A 142 -3.21 14.08 16.11
CA ALA A 142 -2.59 15.27 16.65
C ALA A 142 -1.73 15.96 15.58
N PRO A 143 -1.92 17.28 15.33
CA PRO A 143 -1.03 18.02 14.45
C PRO A 143 0.34 18.21 15.08
N GLY A 144 1.33 18.45 14.24
CA GLY A 144 2.67 18.86 14.64
C GLY A 144 2.71 20.28 15.18
N LYS A 145 3.89 20.68 15.65
CA LYS A 145 4.13 22.06 16.11
C LYS A 145 4.05 23.03 14.93
N GLU A 146 3.21 24.06 15.05
CA GLU A 146 3.01 25.06 14.01
C GLU A 146 4.32 25.68 13.51
N THR A 147 4.56 25.55 12.21
CA THR A 147 5.72 26.08 11.49
C THR A 147 5.50 27.50 10.96
N GLY A 148 4.23 27.93 10.87
CA GLY A 148 3.81 29.18 10.25
C GLY A 148 3.78 29.17 8.71
N LYS A 149 4.10 28.03 8.08
CA LYS A 149 4.02 27.82 6.63
C LYS A 149 2.65 27.32 6.20
N LYS A 150 2.21 27.67 4.99
CA LYS A 150 0.89 27.31 4.46
C LYS A 150 0.98 26.61 3.11
N VAL A 151 0.20 25.55 2.95
CA VAL A 151 0.12 24.75 1.72
C VAL A 151 -1.34 24.69 1.25
N ALA A 152 -1.57 24.97 -0.04
CA ALA A 152 -2.85 24.70 -0.68
C ALA A 152 -2.83 23.33 -1.35
N ILE A 153 -3.91 22.57 -1.23
CA ILE A 153 -4.11 21.28 -1.88
C ILE A 153 -5.34 21.38 -2.77
N ILE A 154 -5.20 21.03 -4.04
CA ILE A 154 -6.29 21.04 -5.02
C ILE A 154 -6.78 19.60 -5.19
N GLY A 155 -7.93 19.28 -4.63
CA GLY A 155 -8.56 17.96 -4.61
C GLY A 155 -8.57 17.34 -3.20
N GLY A 156 -9.75 17.10 -2.65
CA GLY A 156 -10.03 16.45 -1.37
C GLY A 156 -10.24 14.94 -1.47
N GLY A 157 -9.55 14.30 -2.42
CA GLY A 157 -9.51 12.84 -2.58
C GLY A 157 -8.50 12.15 -1.66
N PRO A 158 -8.28 10.83 -1.82
CA PRO A 158 -7.34 10.05 -1.01
C PRO A 158 -5.91 10.65 -1.00
N ALA A 159 -5.40 11.08 -2.15
CA ALA A 159 -4.08 11.69 -2.27
C ALA A 159 -4.00 13.02 -1.51
N GLY A 160 -4.97 13.91 -1.73
CA GLY A 160 -4.98 15.23 -1.10
C GLY A 160 -5.16 15.16 0.41
N LEU A 161 -6.04 14.28 0.90
CA LEU A 161 -6.25 14.09 2.34
C LEU A 161 -5.07 13.37 3.01
N ALA A 162 -4.44 12.40 2.36
CA ALA A 162 -3.22 11.79 2.86
C ALA A 162 -2.07 12.80 2.94
N ALA A 163 -1.94 13.69 1.95
CA ALA A 163 -0.96 14.77 2.00
C ALA A 163 -1.30 15.79 3.10
N ALA A 164 -2.57 16.17 3.25
CA ALA A 164 -3.02 17.04 4.33
C ALA A 164 -2.66 16.47 5.69
N TYR A 165 -2.92 15.17 5.91
CA TYR A 165 -2.54 14.45 7.12
C TYR A 165 -1.03 14.57 7.41
N GLN A 166 -0.17 14.23 6.46
CA GLN A 166 1.28 14.28 6.66
C GLN A 166 1.79 15.71 6.88
N LEU A 167 1.31 16.69 6.10
CA LEU A 167 1.68 18.10 6.24
C LEU A 167 1.22 18.68 7.59
N ARG A 168 0.05 18.30 8.08
CA ARG A 168 -0.42 18.69 9.42
C ARG A 168 0.43 18.06 10.53
N ARG A 169 0.89 16.81 10.38
CA ARG A 169 1.84 16.18 11.32
C ARG A 169 3.21 16.87 11.33
N MET A 170 3.64 17.43 10.20
CA MET A 170 4.84 18.25 10.09
C MET A 170 4.62 19.68 10.64
N GLY A 171 3.38 20.08 10.91
CA GLY A 171 3.02 21.36 11.50
C GLY A 171 2.82 22.49 10.50
N HIS A 172 2.59 22.20 9.21
CA HIS A 172 2.23 23.20 8.22
C HIS A 172 0.71 23.43 8.20
N GLY A 173 0.27 24.67 8.01
CA GLY A 173 -1.15 24.96 7.77
C GLY A 173 -1.58 24.44 6.40
N VAL A 174 -2.77 23.86 6.30
CA VAL A 174 -3.27 23.23 5.07
C VAL A 174 -4.66 23.77 4.73
N ALA A 175 -4.84 24.15 3.47
CA ALA A 175 -6.15 24.45 2.88
C ALA A 175 -6.43 23.49 1.72
N VAL A 176 -7.56 22.79 1.75
CA VAL A 176 -8.01 21.88 0.69
C VAL A 176 -9.14 22.55 -0.09
N TYR A 177 -8.96 22.66 -1.40
CA TYR A 177 -9.97 23.09 -2.36
C TYR A 177 -10.51 21.87 -3.09
N ASP A 178 -11.82 21.67 -3.06
CA ASP A 178 -12.49 20.57 -3.76
C ASP A 178 -13.68 21.12 -4.55
N ASP A 179 -13.86 20.62 -5.77
CA ASP A 179 -14.91 21.07 -6.68
C ASP A 179 -16.26 20.39 -6.42
N HIS A 180 -16.31 19.36 -5.59
CA HIS A 180 -17.54 18.69 -5.18
C HIS A 180 -18.04 19.20 -3.82
N ASP A 181 -19.28 18.85 -3.48
CA ASP A 181 -19.92 19.23 -2.21
C ASP A 181 -19.39 18.44 -1.00
N HIS A 182 -18.81 17.25 -1.24
CA HIS A 182 -18.26 16.37 -0.22
C HIS A 182 -16.86 15.86 -0.57
N LEU A 183 -16.02 15.69 0.44
CA LEU A 183 -14.69 15.09 0.34
C LEU A 183 -14.74 13.61 -0.06
N GLY A 184 -13.59 13.08 -0.47
CA GLY A 184 -13.35 11.64 -0.65
C GLY A 184 -12.98 11.25 -2.08
N GLY A 185 -13.16 12.15 -3.06
CA GLY A 185 -12.79 11.92 -4.46
C GLY A 185 -13.28 10.55 -4.96
N MET A 186 -12.38 9.78 -5.59
CA MET A 186 -12.73 8.45 -6.13
C MET A 186 -13.19 7.43 -5.08
N MET A 187 -12.83 7.56 -3.80
CA MET A 187 -13.36 6.68 -2.74
C MET A 187 -14.86 6.88 -2.52
N ARG A 188 -15.35 8.11 -2.73
CA ARG A 188 -16.76 8.50 -2.62
C ARG A 188 -17.50 8.39 -3.95
N TYR A 189 -16.97 9.00 -5.00
CA TYR A 189 -17.67 9.16 -6.28
C TYR A 189 -17.39 8.03 -7.27
N GLY A 190 -16.27 7.32 -7.10
CA GLY A 190 -15.90 6.18 -7.95
C GLY A 190 -16.35 4.84 -7.37
N ILE A 191 -16.03 4.57 -6.10
CA ILE A 191 -16.28 3.27 -5.50
C ILE A 191 -17.68 3.20 -4.88
N PRO A 192 -18.47 2.15 -5.17
CA PRO A 192 -19.80 1.98 -4.59
C PRO A 192 -19.81 1.90 -3.06
N GLY A 193 -20.86 2.47 -2.45
CA GLY A 193 -20.97 2.56 -0.99
C GLY A 193 -21.01 1.23 -0.23
N TYR A 194 -21.35 0.12 -0.89
CA TYR A 194 -21.28 -1.22 -0.27
C TYR A 194 -19.85 -1.78 -0.15
N ARG A 195 -18.89 -1.18 -0.86
CA ARG A 195 -17.45 -1.44 -0.73
C ARG A 195 -16.76 -0.39 0.15
N THR A 196 -17.19 0.88 0.04
CA THR A 196 -16.74 2.00 0.87
C THR A 196 -17.91 2.60 1.66
N PRO A 197 -18.29 1.99 2.81
CA PRO A 197 -19.37 2.50 3.66
C PRO A 197 -19.15 3.98 3.97
N ARG A 198 -20.20 4.80 3.74
CA ARG A 198 -20.07 6.26 3.74
C ARG A 198 -19.77 6.81 5.13
N ASP A 199 -20.34 6.20 6.16
CA ASP A 199 -20.10 6.52 7.57
C ASP A 199 -18.65 6.21 8.00
N VAL A 200 -18.10 5.07 7.56
CA VAL A 200 -16.70 4.70 7.79
C VAL A 200 -15.77 5.69 7.09
N LEU A 201 -16.04 5.98 5.81
CA LEU A 201 -15.26 6.92 5.01
C LEU A 201 -15.28 8.33 5.62
N ASP A 202 -16.46 8.84 5.96
CA ASP A 202 -16.62 10.14 6.60
C ASP A 202 -15.92 10.21 7.96
N GLY A 203 -15.96 9.14 8.74
CA GLY A 203 -15.25 9.07 10.02
C GLY A 203 -13.73 9.22 9.87
N GLU A 204 -13.12 8.55 8.90
CA GLU A 204 -11.67 8.66 8.66
C GLU A 204 -11.28 10.03 8.07
N MET A 205 -12.07 10.56 7.14
CA MET A 205 -11.83 11.88 6.57
C MET A 205 -11.96 13.00 7.61
N ASN A 206 -13.01 12.96 8.44
CA ASN A 206 -13.22 13.95 9.49
C ASN A 206 -12.08 13.97 10.50
N ARG A 207 -11.49 12.80 10.84
CA ARG A 207 -10.32 12.73 11.72
C ARG A 207 -9.13 13.54 11.17
N ILE A 208 -8.95 13.60 9.86
CA ILE A 208 -7.92 14.42 9.20
C ILE A 208 -8.32 15.90 9.25
N VAL A 209 -9.57 16.22 8.95
CA VAL A 209 -10.10 17.59 8.99
C VAL A 209 -9.95 18.22 10.38
N ASP A 210 -10.22 17.43 11.41
CA ASP A 210 -10.13 17.84 12.83
C ASP A 210 -8.70 18.23 13.28
N MET A 211 -7.68 17.94 12.46
CA MET A 211 -6.31 18.44 12.67
C MET A 211 -6.15 19.94 12.34
N GLY A 212 -7.23 20.61 11.95
CA GLY A 212 -7.26 22.03 11.57
C GLY A 212 -7.05 22.27 10.08
N VAL A 213 -7.53 21.37 9.22
CA VAL A 213 -7.50 21.55 7.76
C VAL A 213 -8.62 22.50 7.34
N GLU A 214 -8.28 23.59 6.64
CA GLU A 214 -9.27 24.50 6.08
C GLU A 214 -9.88 23.89 4.81
N LEU A 215 -11.21 23.93 4.67
CA LEU A 215 -11.92 23.33 3.54
C LEU A 215 -12.64 24.40 2.71
N PHE A 216 -12.44 24.34 1.39
CA PHE A 216 -13.12 25.15 0.39
C PHE A 216 -13.83 24.21 -0.59
N MET A 217 -15.05 23.79 -0.22
CA MET A 217 -15.87 22.87 -1.01
C MET A 217 -16.59 23.60 -2.15
N SER A 218 -17.07 22.83 -3.14
CA SER A 218 -17.76 23.35 -4.33
C SER A 218 -16.99 24.50 -5.00
N THR A 219 -15.66 24.45 -4.96
CA THR A 219 -14.75 25.51 -5.42
C THR A 219 -13.74 24.93 -6.39
N ARG A 220 -13.89 25.26 -7.67
CA ARG A 220 -13.00 24.79 -8.74
C ARG A 220 -11.86 25.77 -8.98
N ILE A 221 -10.63 25.32 -8.75
CA ILE A 221 -9.43 26.08 -9.15
C ILE A 221 -9.31 26.10 -10.68
N GLY A 222 -8.98 27.27 -11.24
CA GLY A 222 -8.99 27.55 -12.67
C GLY A 222 -10.29 28.22 -13.16
N VAL A 223 -11.41 27.97 -12.48
CA VAL A 223 -12.74 28.51 -12.85
C VAL A 223 -13.24 29.54 -11.83
N ASP A 224 -13.47 29.09 -10.58
CA ASP A 224 -13.98 29.95 -9.50
C ASP A 224 -12.86 30.76 -8.84
N VAL A 225 -11.68 30.15 -8.74
CA VAL A 225 -10.47 30.77 -8.18
C VAL A 225 -9.31 30.60 -9.15
N PRO A 226 -8.65 31.68 -9.61
CA PRO A 226 -7.51 31.58 -10.51
C PRO A 226 -6.31 30.95 -9.81
N MET A 227 -5.54 30.13 -10.54
CA MET A 227 -4.37 29.43 -10.02
C MET A 227 -3.33 30.39 -9.43
N GLU A 228 -3.13 31.56 -10.06
CA GLU A 228 -2.15 32.57 -9.63
C GLU A 228 -2.45 33.12 -8.23
N LYS A 229 -3.69 33.03 -7.78
CA LYS A 229 -4.04 33.40 -6.41
C LYS A 229 -3.46 32.41 -5.41
N LEU A 230 -3.52 31.11 -5.70
CA LEU A 230 -2.96 30.07 -4.83
C LEU A 230 -1.45 30.22 -4.74
N GLU A 231 -0.77 30.46 -5.87
CA GLU A 231 0.68 30.67 -5.91
C GLU A 231 1.14 31.90 -5.11
N LYS A 232 0.25 32.90 -4.93
CA LYS A 232 0.53 34.11 -4.17
C LYS A 232 0.23 33.96 -2.68
N ASP A 233 -0.87 33.29 -2.34
CA ASP A 233 -1.42 33.25 -0.98
C ASP A 233 -0.81 32.11 -0.13
N TYR A 234 -0.18 31.12 -0.76
CA TYR A 234 0.40 29.95 -0.10
C TYR A 234 1.90 29.80 -0.41
N ASP A 235 2.65 29.19 0.52
CA ASP A 235 4.09 28.95 0.32
C ASP A 235 4.37 27.80 -0.66
N ALA A 236 3.41 26.87 -0.82
CA ALA A 236 3.45 25.77 -1.78
C ALA A 236 2.03 25.33 -2.18
N VAL A 237 1.89 24.71 -3.35
CA VAL A 237 0.63 24.16 -3.85
C VAL A 237 0.80 22.72 -4.30
N LEU A 238 -0.13 21.84 -3.91
CA LEU A 238 -0.19 20.44 -4.31
C LEU A 238 -1.42 20.17 -5.19
N PHE A 239 -1.20 19.72 -6.41
CA PHE A 239 -2.23 19.20 -7.29
C PHE A 239 -2.54 17.74 -6.92
N ALA A 240 -3.77 17.48 -6.48
CA ALA A 240 -4.30 16.16 -6.12
C ALA A 240 -5.70 15.93 -6.75
N ILE A 241 -5.96 16.55 -7.90
CA ILE A 241 -7.28 16.56 -8.58
C ILE A 241 -7.74 15.18 -9.07
N GLY A 242 -6.84 14.21 -9.17
CA GLY A 242 -7.13 12.86 -9.63
C GLY A 242 -7.53 12.78 -11.11
N ALA A 243 -7.87 11.58 -11.58
CA ALA A 243 -8.33 11.33 -12.94
C ALA A 243 -9.86 11.12 -12.96
N GLN A 244 -10.62 12.21 -12.85
CA GLN A 244 -12.06 12.17 -12.63
C GLN A 244 -12.90 12.20 -13.93
N SER A 245 -12.28 12.27 -15.09
CA SER A 245 -12.96 12.25 -16.38
C SER A 245 -12.81 10.87 -17.05
N GLY A 246 -13.91 10.25 -17.48
CA GLY A 246 -13.87 8.98 -18.20
C GLY A 246 -13.54 9.13 -19.69
N ARG A 247 -12.92 8.10 -20.29
CA ARG A 247 -12.65 8.07 -21.74
C ARG A 247 -13.81 7.49 -22.54
N ALA A 248 -14.27 8.23 -23.53
CA ALA A 248 -15.23 7.74 -24.53
C ALA A 248 -14.61 6.65 -25.41
N LEU A 249 -15.46 5.80 -26.00
CA LEU A 249 -14.99 4.75 -26.91
C LEU A 249 -14.46 5.38 -28.22
N PRO A 250 -13.24 5.04 -28.65
CA PRO A 250 -12.65 5.57 -29.88
C PRO A 250 -13.12 4.77 -31.10
N ILE A 251 -14.43 4.59 -31.28
CA ILE A 251 -15.03 3.81 -32.38
C ILE A 251 -16.18 4.58 -33.05
N PRO A 252 -16.51 4.28 -34.32
CA PRO A 252 -17.66 4.89 -34.99
C PRO A 252 -18.96 4.64 -34.21
N GLY A 253 -19.83 5.66 -34.17
CA GLY A 253 -21.14 5.60 -33.51
C GLY A 253 -21.13 5.81 -32.00
N ALA A 254 -19.96 5.90 -31.36
CA ALA A 254 -19.83 6.11 -29.90
C ALA A 254 -20.33 7.47 -29.39
N ASP A 255 -20.72 8.37 -30.30
CA ASP A 255 -21.41 9.63 -30.02
C ASP A 255 -22.90 9.45 -29.64
N ALA A 256 -23.42 8.21 -29.69
CA ALA A 256 -24.78 7.91 -29.23
C ALA A 256 -25.01 8.37 -27.78
N SER A 257 -26.20 8.92 -27.50
CA SER A 257 -26.50 9.49 -26.18
C SER A 257 -26.46 8.47 -25.04
N ASN A 258 -26.78 7.20 -25.32
CA ASN A 258 -26.70 6.07 -24.38
C ASN A 258 -25.35 5.32 -24.45
N CYS A 259 -24.30 5.97 -24.97
CA CYS A 259 -22.91 5.54 -24.83
C CYS A 259 -22.20 6.49 -23.87
N ILE A 260 -22.02 6.04 -22.62
CA ILE A 260 -21.54 6.86 -21.52
C ILE A 260 -20.24 6.32 -20.94
N THR A 261 -19.58 7.08 -20.07
CA THR A 261 -18.34 6.64 -19.41
C THR A 261 -18.64 6.02 -18.04
N GLY A 262 -17.81 5.07 -17.62
CA GLY A 262 -17.93 4.41 -16.32
C GLY A 262 -17.81 5.37 -15.14
N VAL A 263 -16.96 6.40 -15.25
CA VAL A 263 -16.82 7.43 -14.21
C VAL A 263 -18.12 8.23 -14.06
N ALA A 264 -18.73 8.66 -15.17
CA ALA A 264 -20.01 9.36 -15.13
C ALA A 264 -21.12 8.47 -14.54
N PHE A 265 -21.17 7.19 -14.93
CA PHE A 265 -22.12 6.21 -14.41
C PHE A 265 -22.00 6.05 -12.88
N LEU A 266 -20.79 5.80 -12.39
CA LEU A 266 -20.54 5.58 -10.96
C LEU A 266 -20.75 6.84 -10.13
N SER A 267 -20.33 8.00 -10.63
CA SER A 267 -20.62 9.30 -9.99
C SER A 267 -22.14 9.50 -9.84
N ALA A 268 -22.91 9.29 -10.91
CA ALA A 268 -24.37 9.42 -10.85
C ALA A 268 -25.03 8.42 -9.88
N PHE A 269 -24.52 7.20 -9.79
CA PHE A 269 -24.97 6.23 -8.80
C PHE A 269 -24.65 6.67 -7.38
N ASN A 270 -23.41 7.08 -7.11
CA ASN A 270 -22.94 7.45 -5.78
C ASN A 270 -23.58 8.74 -5.25
N ASP A 271 -23.95 9.66 -6.15
CA ASP A 271 -24.75 10.85 -5.82
C ASP A 271 -26.23 10.53 -5.55
N GLY A 272 -26.66 9.27 -5.76
CA GLY A 272 -28.05 8.85 -5.62
C GLY A 272 -28.97 9.32 -6.77
N ARG A 273 -28.40 9.91 -7.83
CA ARG A 273 -29.14 10.35 -9.02
C ARG A 273 -29.63 9.17 -9.85
N LEU A 274 -28.76 8.17 -10.06
CA LEU A 274 -29.07 6.96 -10.83
C LEU A 274 -29.72 5.88 -9.96
N LYS A 275 -30.95 5.49 -10.31
CA LYS A 275 -31.78 4.54 -9.52
C LYS A 275 -32.21 3.31 -10.31
N SER A 276 -32.07 3.31 -11.63
CA SER A 276 -32.30 2.16 -12.50
C SER A 276 -31.46 2.29 -13.75
N VAL A 277 -31.14 1.17 -14.39
CA VAL A 277 -30.45 1.11 -15.67
C VAL A 277 -31.39 0.66 -16.79
N ALA A 278 -30.85 0.53 -18.00
CA ALA A 278 -31.57 -0.03 -19.14
C ALA A 278 -31.65 -1.57 -19.04
N GLY A 279 -32.54 -2.18 -19.82
CA GLY A 279 -32.77 -3.64 -19.78
C GLY A 279 -31.53 -4.46 -20.13
N ARG A 280 -30.80 -4.04 -21.17
CA ARG A 280 -29.55 -4.67 -21.61
C ARG A 280 -28.39 -3.68 -21.54
N VAL A 281 -27.37 -4.00 -20.75
CA VAL A 281 -26.22 -3.14 -20.49
C VAL A 281 -24.94 -3.83 -20.94
N VAL A 282 -24.15 -3.16 -21.76
CA VAL A 282 -22.80 -3.62 -22.15
C VAL A 282 -21.76 -2.71 -21.52
N VAL A 283 -20.91 -3.28 -20.68
CA VAL A 283 -19.79 -2.61 -20.02
C VAL A 283 -18.49 -3.03 -20.70
N ILE A 284 -17.63 -2.07 -21.02
CA ILE A 284 -16.37 -2.32 -21.73
C ILE A 284 -15.21 -1.92 -20.84
N GLY A 285 -14.41 -2.89 -20.40
CA GLY A 285 -13.26 -2.67 -19.55
C GLY A 285 -12.70 -3.97 -18.95
N GLY A 286 -11.52 -3.87 -18.36
CA GLY A 286 -10.82 -5.03 -17.77
C GLY A 286 -10.28 -4.79 -16.36
N GLY A 287 -10.59 -3.64 -15.74
CA GLY A 287 -10.15 -3.28 -14.38
C GLY A 287 -11.31 -3.07 -13.43
N ASP A 288 -11.02 -2.73 -12.18
CA ASP A 288 -11.99 -2.68 -11.07
C ASP A 288 -13.18 -1.75 -11.37
N THR A 289 -12.95 -0.60 -12.00
CA THR A 289 -14.03 0.31 -12.44
C THR A 289 -15.08 -0.37 -13.30
N SER A 290 -14.66 -1.29 -14.18
CA SER A 290 -15.59 -2.01 -15.05
C SER A 290 -16.40 -3.07 -14.31
N ILE A 291 -15.81 -3.68 -13.28
CA ILE A 291 -16.50 -4.63 -12.40
C ILE A 291 -17.52 -3.90 -11.52
N ASP A 292 -17.15 -2.75 -10.97
CA ASP A 292 -18.07 -1.93 -10.16
C ASP A 292 -19.26 -1.44 -11.00
N VAL A 293 -19.02 -0.94 -12.23
CA VAL A 293 -20.11 -0.54 -13.14
C VAL A 293 -21.04 -1.73 -13.41
N ALA A 294 -20.49 -2.90 -13.73
CA ALA A 294 -21.30 -4.08 -14.07
C ALA A 294 -22.13 -4.56 -12.87
N SER A 295 -21.51 -4.64 -11.69
CA SER A 295 -22.17 -5.06 -10.44
C SER A 295 -23.25 -4.06 -10.03
N VAL A 296 -22.97 -2.75 -10.09
CA VAL A 296 -23.95 -1.69 -9.81
C VAL A 296 -25.12 -1.75 -10.79
N ALA A 297 -24.86 -1.90 -12.10
CA ALA A 297 -25.92 -2.04 -13.10
C ALA A 297 -26.82 -3.24 -12.79
N ARG A 298 -26.22 -4.37 -12.39
CA ARG A 298 -26.94 -5.60 -12.05
C ARG A 298 -27.78 -5.46 -10.78
N ARG A 299 -27.27 -4.75 -9.76
CA ARG A 299 -27.94 -4.44 -8.49
C ARG A 299 -29.06 -3.41 -8.63
N LEU A 300 -28.89 -2.41 -9.49
CA LEU A 300 -29.92 -1.41 -9.79
C LEU A 300 -31.12 -2.03 -10.51
N GLY A 301 -30.86 -2.88 -11.50
CA GLY A 301 -31.89 -3.43 -12.37
C GLY A 301 -32.53 -2.38 -13.28
N HIS A 302 -33.53 -2.79 -14.05
CA HIS A 302 -34.22 -1.97 -15.04
C HIS A 302 -35.71 -1.83 -14.73
N ILE A 303 -36.35 -0.88 -15.41
CA ILE A 303 -37.80 -0.63 -15.31
C ILE A 303 -38.38 -0.63 -16.72
N LYS A 304 -39.46 -1.39 -16.94
CA LYS A 304 -40.05 -1.63 -18.27
C LYS A 304 -40.55 -0.37 -18.97
N ASN A 305 -41.18 0.54 -18.23
CA ASN A 305 -41.82 1.73 -18.77
C ASN A 305 -41.15 3.00 -18.23
N ILE A 306 -39.96 3.31 -18.76
CA ILE A 306 -39.24 4.54 -18.44
C ILE A 306 -39.66 5.64 -19.42
N ASN A 307 -40.07 6.81 -18.90
CA ASN A 307 -40.28 7.99 -19.75
C ASN A 307 -38.95 8.43 -20.34
N GLU A 308 -38.96 9.06 -21.52
CA GLU A 308 -37.74 9.54 -22.18
C GLU A 308 -36.87 10.45 -21.29
N LYS A 309 -37.50 11.31 -20.49
CA LYS A 309 -36.79 12.15 -19.52
C LYS A 309 -36.10 11.37 -18.40
N ASP A 310 -36.63 10.19 -18.03
CA ASP A 310 -36.17 9.38 -16.89
C ASP A 310 -35.18 8.29 -17.33
N ARG A 311 -34.67 8.38 -18.57
CA ARG A 311 -33.71 7.41 -19.12
C ARG A 311 -32.34 7.54 -18.44
N PRO A 312 -31.62 6.42 -18.18
CA PRO A 312 -30.36 6.42 -17.43
C PRO A 312 -29.33 7.42 -17.94
N GLU A 313 -29.13 7.52 -19.25
CA GLU A 313 -28.16 8.41 -19.86
C GLU A 313 -28.46 9.90 -19.63
N ASN A 314 -29.73 10.30 -19.61
CA ASN A 314 -30.13 11.68 -19.35
C ASN A 314 -29.88 12.07 -17.88
N ILE A 315 -29.95 11.09 -16.97
CA ILE A 315 -29.69 11.30 -15.54
C ILE A 315 -28.20 11.32 -15.26
N ILE A 316 -27.46 10.41 -15.90
CA ILE A 316 -26.01 10.29 -15.76
C ILE A 316 -25.32 11.55 -16.27
N LEU A 317 -25.78 12.09 -17.40
CA LEU A 317 -25.30 13.35 -17.98
C LEU A 317 -25.88 14.60 -17.30
N GLY A 318 -26.63 14.45 -16.20
CA GLY A 318 -27.13 15.57 -15.39
C GLY A 318 -28.23 16.42 -16.04
N GLN A 319 -28.88 15.91 -17.08
CA GLN A 319 -29.96 16.63 -17.79
C GLN A 319 -31.29 16.58 -17.02
N THR A 320 -31.48 15.57 -16.17
CA THR A 320 -32.67 15.34 -15.34
C THR A 320 -32.31 14.57 -14.06
N ALA A 321 -33.14 14.62 -13.03
CA ALA A 321 -33.03 13.76 -11.85
C ALA A 321 -34.17 12.73 -11.88
N HIS A 322 -33.95 11.52 -11.34
CA HIS A 322 -35.05 10.57 -11.14
C HIS A 322 -36.06 11.11 -10.13
N ASP A 323 -37.15 11.70 -10.64
CA ASP A 323 -38.35 11.97 -9.86
C ASP A 323 -38.98 10.64 -9.44
N VAL A 324 -39.16 10.48 -8.12
CA VAL A 324 -39.82 9.39 -7.39
C VAL A 324 -40.23 8.19 -8.27
N VAL A 325 -39.24 7.38 -8.61
CA VAL A 325 -39.48 6.13 -9.32
C VAL A 325 -39.84 5.05 -8.31
N ASP A 326 -40.95 4.34 -8.55
CA ASP A 326 -41.44 3.28 -7.69
C ASP A 326 -40.45 2.10 -7.69
N VAL A 327 -39.57 2.07 -6.69
CA VAL A 327 -38.50 1.06 -6.52
C VAL A 327 -39.05 -0.37 -6.54
N ALA A 328 -40.35 -0.53 -6.24
CA ALA A 328 -41.07 -1.80 -6.23
C ALA A 328 -41.26 -2.47 -7.61
N SER A 329 -41.05 -1.76 -8.73
CA SER A 329 -41.27 -2.29 -10.09
C SER A 329 -39.99 -2.69 -10.84
N ARG A 330 -38.87 -2.88 -10.13
CA ARG A 330 -37.58 -3.20 -10.76
C ARG A 330 -37.48 -4.68 -11.14
N GLU A 331 -36.89 -4.92 -12.30
CA GLU A 331 -36.52 -6.25 -12.80
C GLU A 331 -35.00 -6.33 -13.00
N GLY A 332 -34.43 -7.54 -13.01
CA GLY A 332 -33.00 -7.72 -13.26
C GLY A 332 -32.60 -7.16 -14.63
N ALA A 333 -31.46 -6.47 -14.70
CA ALA A 333 -30.86 -6.07 -15.97
C ALA A 333 -29.96 -7.19 -16.49
N ASP A 334 -29.96 -7.40 -17.81
CA ASP A 334 -28.98 -8.26 -18.49
C ASP A 334 -27.69 -7.47 -18.68
N VAL A 335 -26.62 -7.88 -18.00
CA VAL A 335 -25.36 -7.13 -17.95
C VAL A 335 -24.23 -7.99 -18.50
N ILE A 336 -23.61 -7.51 -19.57
CA ILE A 336 -22.41 -8.11 -20.17
C ILE A 336 -21.22 -7.21 -19.86
N LEU A 337 -20.21 -7.75 -19.20
CA LEU A 337 -18.90 -7.11 -19.08
C LEU A 337 -17.96 -7.72 -20.12
N MET A 338 -17.49 -6.90 -21.05
CA MET A 338 -16.51 -7.33 -22.05
C MET A 338 -15.13 -6.73 -21.81
N SER A 339 -14.10 -7.55 -22.01
CA SER A 339 -12.70 -7.15 -21.98
C SER A 339 -11.99 -7.51 -23.27
N ARG A 340 -11.02 -6.68 -23.67
CA ARG A 340 -10.10 -7.01 -24.76
C ARG A 340 -9.21 -8.19 -24.39
N GLN A 341 -8.75 -8.25 -23.14
CA GLN A 341 -7.94 -9.35 -22.64
C GLN A 341 -8.79 -10.60 -22.38
N PRO A 342 -8.20 -11.81 -22.43
CA PRO A 342 -8.82 -13.00 -21.86
C PRO A 342 -9.20 -12.77 -20.40
N VAL A 343 -10.25 -13.42 -19.91
CA VAL A 343 -10.77 -13.23 -18.55
C VAL A 343 -9.69 -13.51 -17.50
N GLU A 344 -8.83 -14.49 -17.75
CA GLU A 344 -7.72 -14.90 -16.88
C GLU A 344 -6.60 -13.86 -16.80
N LYS A 345 -6.60 -12.87 -17.71
CA LYS A 345 -5.59 -11.81 -17.80
C LYS A 345 -6.19 -10.41 -17.60
N MET A 346 -7.43 -10.32 -17.11
CA MET A 346 -8.00 -9.05 -16.70
C MET A 346 -7.16 -8.44 -15.57
N ASN A 347 -7.12 -7.10 -15.50
CA ASN A 347 -6.41 -6.38 -14.45
C ASN A 347 -7.20 -6.39 -13.13
N ALA A 348 -8.51 -6.61 -13.19
CA ALA A 348 -9.35 -6.69 -12.00
C ALA A 348 -8.97 -7.89 -11.13
N ALA A 349 -9.10 -7.75 -9.82
CA ALA A 349 -8.79 -8.84 -8.90
C ALA A 349 -9.73 -10.04 -9.13
N LYS A 350 -9.18 -11.26 -9.11
CA LYS A 350 -9.92 -12.48 -9.44
C LYS A 350 -11.20 -12.65 -8.62
N HIS A 351 -11.14 -12.36 -7.32
CA HIS A 351 -12.30 -12.47 -6.44
C HIS A 351 -13.44 -11.53 -6.89
N GLU A 352 -13.13 -10.32 -7.35
CA GLU A 352 -14.15 -9.39 -7.86
C GLU A 352 -14.82 -9.89 -9.15
N ILE A 353 -14.06 -10.56 -10.02
CA ILE A 353 -14.59 -11.21 -11.23
C ILE A 353 -15.54 -12.36 -10.82
N ASP A 354 -15.13 -13.16 -9.84
CA ASP A 354 -15.93 -14.28 -9.34
C ASP A 354 -17.26 -13.79 -8.72
N ASP A 355 -17.25 -12.66 -8.01
CA ASP A 355 -18.47 -12.06 -7.44
C ASP A 355 -19.39 -11.48 -8.51
N ALA A 356 -18.86 -10.77 -9.49
CA ALA A 356 -19.66 -10.25 -10.60
C ALA A 356 -20.40 -11.39 -11.32
N ASN A 357 -19.72 -12.52 -11.55
CA ASN A 357 -20.34 -13.72 -12.11
C ASN A 357 -21.42 -14.30 -11.17
N ARG A 358 -21.17 -14.32 -9.86
CA ARG A 358 -22.14 -14.79 -8.84
C ARG A 358 -23.41 -13.94 -8.80
N GLU A 359 -23.26 -12.64 -9.04
CA GLU A 359 -24.35 -11.66 -9.16
C GLU A 359 -25.13 -11.80 -10.49
N GLY A 360 -24.62 -12.60 -11.43
CA GLY A 360 -25.25 -12.87 -12.72
C GLY A 360 -24.79 -11.93 -13.85
N VAL A 361 -23.63 -11.30 -13.72
CA VAL A 361 -22.96 -10.60 -14.83
C VAL A 361 -22.32 -11.62 -15.77
N SER A 362 -22.54 -11.47 -17.08
CA SER A 362 -21.85 -12.28 -18.10
C SER A 362 -20.52 -11.66 -18.49
N VAL A 363 -19.40 -12.18 -17.95
CA VAL A 363 -18.06 -11.70 -18.29
C VAL A 363 -17.52 -12.39 -19.55
N ARG A 364 -17.19 -11.61 -20.59
CA ARG A 364 -16.66 -12.10 -21.89
C ARG A 364 -15.30 -11.45 -22.20
N GLY A 365 -14.24 -12.26 -22.14
CA GLY A 365 -12.89 -11.82 -22.52
C GLY A 365 -12.61 -11.97 -24.02
N ALA A 366 -11.44 -11.49 -24.45
CA ALA A 366 -10.94 -11.61 -25.83
C ALA A 366 -11.89 -11.02 -26.89
N LEU A 367 -12.54 -9.89 -26.59
CA LEU A 367 -13.43 -9.19 -27.52
C LEU A 367 -12.99 -7.73 -27.73
N SER A 368 -12.96 -7.28 -28.98
CA SER A 368 -12.74 -5.86 -29.30
C SER A 368 -14.02 -5.22 -29.83
N PRO A 369 -14.43 -4.05 -29.33
CA PRO A 369 -15.50 -3.29 -29.96
C PRO A 369 -15.03 -2.76 -31.32
N VAL A 370 -15.94 -2.71 -32.30
CA VAL A 370 -15.69 -2.28 -33.68
C VAL A 370 -16.52 -1.05 -34.02
N GLU A 371 -17.83 -1.07 -33.74
CA GLU A 371 -18.77 -0.01 -34.08
C GLU A 371 -20.00 -0.06 -33.15
N VAL A 372 -20.57 1.10 -32.82
CA VAL A 372 -21.87 1.19 -32.16
C VAL A 372 -22.98 1.29 -33.22
N ILE A 373 -23.90 0.33 -33.21
CA ILE A 373 -25.02 0.28 -34.15
C ILE A 373 -26.15 1.17 -33.63
N LYS A 374 -26.45 2.24 -34.37
CA LYS A 374 -27.46 3.23 -34.01
C LYS A 374 -28.83 2.92 -34.65
N GLY A 375 -29.90 3.09 -33.88
CA GLY A 375 -31.27 3.03 -34.36
C GLY A 375 -31.69 4.31 -35.11
N GLU A 376 -32.95 4.36 -35.57
CA GLU A 376 -33.50 5.52 -36.30
C GLU A 376 -33.53 6.81 -35.45
N ASP A 377 -33.59 6.67 -34.12
CA ASP A 377 -33.56 7.77 -33.15
C ASP A 377 -32.14 8.22 -32.76
N GLY A 378 -31.11 7.61 -33.36
CA GLY A 378 -29.70 7.90 -33.09
C GLY A 378 -29.14 7.26 -31.82
N ARG A 379 -29.92 6.46 -31.07
CA ARG A 379 -29.45 5.71 -29.90
C ARG A 379 -28.74 4.43 -30.30
N ALA A 380 -27.80 3.98 -29.47
CA ALA A 380 -27.22 2.65 -29.59
C ALA A 380 -28.29 1.57 -29.36
N THR A 381 -28.32 0.57 -30.24
CA THR A 381 -29.21 -0.61 -30.19
C THR A 381 -28.42 -1.92 -30.14
N ALA A 382 -27.16 -1.89 -30.58
CA ALA A 382 -26.20 -2.98 -30.44
C ALA A 382 -24.75 -2.46 -30.46
N LEU A 383 -23.83 -3.24 -29.91
CA LEU A 383 -22.40 -3.06 -30.05
C LEU A 383 -21.83 -4.18 -30.93
N ARG A 384 -21.25 -3.82 -32.08
CA ARG A 384 -20.52 -4.76 -32.93
C ARG A 384 -19.17 -5.05 -32.30
N VAL A 385 -18.88 -6.33 -32.08
CA VAL A 385 -17.61 -6.81 -31.53
C VAL A 385 -16.97 -7.83 -32.45
N VAL A 386 -15.66 -8.03 -32.30
CA VAL A 386 -14.88 -9.06 -33.00
C VAL A 386 -14.05 -9.84 -31.99
N GLN A 387 -13.88 -11.14 -32.22
CA GLN A 387 -13.03 -11.97 -31.37
C GLN A 387 -11.55 -11.66 -31.59
N LEU A 388 -10.77 -11.73 -30.52
CA LEU A 388 -9.33 -11.50 -30.52
C LEU A 388 -8.59 -12.82 -30.31
N ASP A 389 -7.66 -13.12 -31.21
CA ASP A 389 -6.65 -14.16 -31.01
C ASP A 389 -5.46 -13.57 -30.25
N TYR A 390 -4.93 -14.35 -29.31
CA TYR A 390 -3.75 -14.06 -28.50
C TYR A 390 -2.59 -15.03 -28.76
N SER A 391 -2.73 -15.95 -29.72
CA SER A 391 -1.73 -16.98 -30.04
C SER A 391 -0.36 -16.41 -30.43
N SER A 392 -0.33 -15.23 -31.06
CA SER A 392 0.91 -14.51 -31.43
C SER A 392 1.55 -13.73 -30.28
N GLY A 393 0.92 -13.72 -29.10
CA GLY A 393 1.29 -12.88 -27.96
C GLY A 393 0.77 -11.44 -28.06
N LYS A 394 0.15 -11.06 -29.19
CA LYS A 394 -0.55 -9.79 -29.39
C LYS A 394 -2.03 -10.06 -29.64
N ALA A 395 -2.87 -9.07 -29.34
CA ALA A 395 -4.30 -9.14 -29.61
C ALA A 395 -4.56 -8.85 -31.10
N GLU A 396 -4.95 -9.87 -31.86
CA GLU A 396 -5.24 -9.77 -33.29
C GLU A 396 -6.72 -10.10 -33.56
N PRO A 397 -7.49 -9.23 -34.25
CA PRO A 397 -8.86 -9.53 -34.62
C PRO A 397 -8.95 -10.75 -35.53
N ILE A 398 -9.93 -11.63 -35.28
CA ILE A 398 -10.22 -12.80 -36.12
C ILE A 398 -11.31 -12.38 -37.13
N PRO A 399 -10.98 -12.18 -38.43
CA PRO A 399 -11.96 -11.74 -39.41
C PRO A 399 -13.08 -12.78 -39.60
N GLY A 400 -14.32 -12.33 -39.76
CA GLY A 400 -15.49 -13.21 -39.91
C GLY A 400 -16.11 -13.68 -38.58
N THR A 401 -15.60 -13.19 -37.45
CA THR A 401 -16.16 -13.44 -36.11
C THR A 401 -16.97 -12.25 -35.58
N GLU A 402 -17.28 -11.28 -36.44
CA GLU A 402 -18.06 -10.12 -36.06
C GLU A 402 -19.47 -10.52 -35.63
N GLU A 403 -19.87 -10.08 -34.44
CA GLU A 403 -21.22 -10.27 -33.91
C GLU A 403 -21.75 -8.98 -33.30
N ASP A 404 -23.07 -8.80 -33.34
CA ASP A 404 -23.76 -7.67 -32.75
C ASP A 404 -24.33 -8.09 -31.39
N ILE A 405 -23.83 -7.50 -30.32
CA ILE A 405 -24.38 -7.67 -28.97
C ILE A 405 -25.48 -6.63 -28.78
N GLU A 406 -26.74 -7.06 -28.75
CA GLU A 406 -27.87 -6.14 -28.55
C GLU A 406 -27.81 -5.48 -27.18
N CYS A 407 -27.98 -4.15 -27.13
CA CYS A 407 -27.83 -3.38 -25.91
C CYS A 407 -28.63 -2.08 -25.96
N ASP A 408 -29.10 -1.65 -24.78
CA ASP A 408 -29.86 -0.41 -24.61
C ASP A 408 -29.03 0.68 -23.88
N LEU A 409 -27.88 0.29 -23.31
CA LEU A 409 -26.91 1.16 -22.66
C LEU A 409 -25.49 0.59 -22.86
N ILE A 410 -24.55 1.44 -23.28
CA ILE A 410 -23.12 1.10 -23.38
C ILE A 410 -22.34 1.94 -22.37
N VAL A 411 -21.50 1.30 -21.56
CA VAL A 411 -20.66 1.97 -20.56
C VAL A 411 -19.18 1.71 -20.82
N SER A 412 -18.44 2.77 -21.15
CA SER A 412 -17.00 2.76 -21.41
C SER A 412 -16.19 2.94 -20.14
N ALA A 413 -15.51 1.89 -19.69
CA ALA A 413 -14.60 1.89 -18.53
C ALA A 413 -13.15 1.59 -18.97
N ILE A 414 -12.69 2.26 -20.03
CA ILE A 414 -11.40 1.99 -20.69
C ILE A 414 -10.26 2.92 -20.24
N GLY A 415 -10.50 3.82 -19.31
CA GLY A 415 -9.50 4.72 -18.74
C GLY A 415 -10.04 6.06 -18.31
N GLN A 416 -9.17 6.84 -17.67
CA GLN A 416 -9.50 8.10 -17.02
C GLN A 416 -8.49 9.20 -17.38
N THR A 417 -8.90 10.46 -17.26
CA THR A 417 -8.07 11.66 -17.44
C THR A 417 -8.43 12.72 -16.40
N GLY A 418 -7.57 13.72 -16.22
CA GLY A 418 -7.86 14.89 -15.40
C GLY A 418 -8.88 15.82 -16.05
N ASN A 419 -9.39 16.75 -15.24
CA ASN A 419 -10.12 17.92 -15.70
C ASN A 419 -9.26 19.17 -15.45
N PHE A 420 -8.85 19.85 -16.52
CA PHE A 420 -7.93 20.98 -16.50
C PHE A 420 -8.58 22.28 -16.98
N GLU A 421 -9.91 22.38 -16.92
CA GLU A 421 -10.60 23.62 -17.28
C GLU A 421 -10.06 24.80 -16.46
N GLY A 422 -9.50 25.80 -17.14
CA GLY A 422 -8.82 26.95 -16.52
C GLY A 422 -7.42 26.66 -15.97
N MET A 423 -6.87 25.48 -16.23
CA MET A 423 -5.53 25.01 -15.84
C MET A 423 -4.87 24.21 -16.99
N GLU A 424 -5.21 24.51 -18.24
CA GLU A 424 -4.86 23.69 -19.41
C GLU A 424 -3.35 23.56 -19.61
N GLU A 425 -2.57 24.56 -19.19
CA GLU A 425 -1.10 24.55 -19.30
C GLU A 425 -0.40 23.49 -18.44
N PHE A 426 -1.11 22.92 -17.46
CA PHE A 426 -0.59 21.85 -16.60
C PHE A 426 -0.84 20.45 -17.20
N ALA A 427 -1.71 20.34 -18.19
CA ALA A 427 -2.04 19.07 -18.84
C ALA A 427 -0.94 18.64 -19.83
N ASN A 428 -0.50 17.39 -19.73
CA ASN A 428 0.31 16.74 -20.75
C ASN A 428 -0.57 16.12 -21.85
N GLU A 429 0.06 15.60 -22.90
CA GLU A 429 -0.61 15.01 -24.08
C GLU A 429 -1.53 13.81 -23.74
N ARG A 430 -1.40 13.23 -22.54
CA ARG A 430 -2.20 12.09 -22.08
C ARG A 430 -3.44 12.53 -21.29
N GLY A 431 -3.64 13.84 -21.08
CA GLY A 431 -4.67 14.38 -20.19
C GLY A 431 -4.36 14.12 -18.71
N LEU A 432 -3.07 14.15 -18.35
CA LEU A 432 -2.52 13.91 -17.02
C LEU A 432 -1.50 15.03 -16.68
N MET A 433 -0.86 15.00 -15.51
CA MET A 433 0.24 15.89 -15.14
C MET A 433 1.57 15.15 -15.06
N ASP A 434 2.66 15.83 -15.40
CA ASP A 434 4.00 15.29 -15.21
C ASP A 434 4.55 15.67 -13.83
N ALA A 435 5.28 14.73 -13.23
CA ALA A 435 5.93 14.89 -11.93
C ALA A 435 7.39 14.46 -12.04
N ASP A 436 8.29 15.14 -11.33
CA ASP A 436 9.64 14.65 -11.15
C ASP A 436 9.72 13.55 -10.06
N LYS A 437 10.94 13.07 -9.78
CA LYS A 437 11.18 12.04 -8.74
C LYS A 437 10.82 12.48 -7.30
N HIS A 438 10.54 13.76 -7.09
CA HIS A 438 10.15 14.36 -5.82
C HIS A 438 8.70 14.85 -5.85
N TYR A 439 7.92 14.47 -6.87
CA TYR A 439 6.56 14.95 -7.11
C TYR A 439 6.45 16.46 -7.31
N GLN A 440 7.55 17.14 -7.66
CA GLN A 440 7.51 18.54 -8.07
C GLN A 440 7.11 18.63 -9.54
N VAL A 441 6.26 19.60 -9.87
CA VAL A 441 5.89 19.90 -11.25
C VAL A 441 7.14 20.39 -11.99
N PRO A 442 7.54 19.76 -13.11
CA PRO A 442 8.79 20.10 -13.79
C PRO A 442 8.91 21.59 -14.12
N LYS A 443 10.03 22.20 -13.72
CA LYS A 443 10.36 23.62 -13.94
C LYS A 443 9.43 24.63 -13.22
N ARG A 444 8.61 24.19 -12.26
CA ARG A 444 7.75 25.06 -11.46
C ARG A 444 8.00 24.84 -9.95
N PRO A 445 9.04 25.46 -9.36
CA PRO A 445 9.32 25.35 -7.94
C PRO A 445 8.14 25.80 -7.09
N GLY A 446 7.86 25.06 -6.00
CA GLY A 446 6.72 25.34 -5.12
C GLY A 446 5.39 24.72 -5.58
N LEU A 447 5.33 24.17 -6.80
CA LEU A 447 4.17 23.41 -7.29
C LEU A 447 4.49 21.92 -7.30
N PHE A 448 3.65 21.13 -6.64
CA PHE A 448 3.79 19.69 -6.51
C PHE A 448 2.56 18.99 -7.04
N VAL A 449 2.65 17.71 -7.41
CA VAL A 449 1.54 16.95 -7.95
C VAL A 449 1.63 15.49 -7.53
N CYS A 450 0.53 14.90 -7.09
CA CYS A 450 0.48 13.49 -6.71
C CYS A 450 -0.88 12.85 -7.01
N GLY A 451 -0.93 11.52 -6.94
CA GLY A 451 -2.12 10.73 -7.14
C GLY A 451 -2.42 10.41 -8.60
N ASP A 452 -3.66 10.01 -8.87
CA ASP A 452 -4.07 9.49 -10.18
C ASP A 452 -3.87 10.47 -11.34
N ILE A 453 -3.79 11.77 -11.05
CA ILE A 453 -3.51 12.78 -12.06
C ILE A 453 -2.11 12.62 -12.68
N VAL A 454 -1.15 12.03 -11.95
CA VAL A 454 0.17 11.68 -12.51
C VAL A 454 0.07 10.41 -13.34
N ARG A 455 -0.55 9.39 -12.76
CA ARG A 455 -0.84 8.09 -13.38
C ARG A 455 -1.90 7.37 -12.56
N PRO A 456 -3.06 7.01 -13.16
CA PRO A 456 -4.09 6.26 -12.46
C PRO A 456 -3.54 4.94 -11.90
N HIS A 457 -3.78 4.68 -10.62
CA HIS A 457 -3.30 3.49 -9.92
C HIS A 457 -4.21 3.13 -8.72
N LEU A 458 -3.72 2.26 -7.84
CA LEU A 458 -4.38 1.87 -6.60
C LEU A 458 -4.47 3.03 -5.60
N LEU A 459 -5.49 3.01 -4.74
CA LEU A 459 -5.64 3.97 -3.64
C LEU A 459 -4.41 4.00 -2.71
N THR A 460 -3.87 2.84 -2.37
CA THR A 460 -2.65 2.75 -1.56
C THR A 460 -1.45 3.39 -2.23
N THR A 461 -1.38 3.35 -3.57
CA THR A 461 -0.31 4.03 -4.31
C THR A 461 -0.42 5.52 -4.12
N VAL A 462 -1.61 6.11 -4.32
CA VAL A 462 -1.76 7.57 -4.20
C VAL A 462 -1.54 8.07 -2.77
N ILE A 463 -1.82 7.24 -1.75
CA ILE A 463 -1.47 7.52 -0.35
C ILE A 463 0.06 7.56 -0.17
N GLY A 464 0.80 6.58 -0.70
CA GLY A 464 2.25 6.58 -0.65
C GLY A 464 2.88 7.76 -1.40
N GLN A 465 2.35 8.10 -2.59
CA GLN A 465 2.77 9.29 -3.35
C GLN A 465 2.55 10.58 -2.54
N ALA A 466 1.43 10.69 -1.84
CA ALA A 466 1.12 11.83 -1.01
C ALA A 466 2.10 12.00 0.15
N SER A 467 2.55 10.91 0.77
CA SER A 467 3.60 10.96 1.80
C SER A 467 4.92 11.47 1.24
N VAL A 468 5.34 10.98 0.07
CA VAL A 468 6.57 11.44 -0.59
C VAL A 468 6.45 12.92 -1.02
N ALA A 469 5.29 13.33 -1.52
CA ALA A 469 5.04 14.72 -1.91
C ALA A 469 5.07 15.65 -0.68
N ALA A 470 4.46 15.24 0.44
CA ALA A 470 4.49 15.99 1.70
C ALA A 470 5.92 16.18 2.21
N ASP A 471 6.74 15.13 2.22
CA ASP A 471 8.17 15.23 2.57
C ASP A 471 8.89 16.25 1.67
N SER A 472 8.67 16.18 0.35
CA SER A 472 9.30 17.09 -0.60
C SER A 472 8.85 18.54 -0.41
N ILE A 473 7.58 18.76 -0.06
CA ILE A 473 7.05 20.08 0.30
C ILE A 473 7.71 20.60 1.57
N ASP A 474 7.79 19.80 2.64
CA ASP A 474 8.46 20.20 3.89
C ASP A 474 9.93 20.58 3.64
N HIS A 475 10.68 19.77 2.87
CA HIS A 475 12.06 20.10 2.52
C HIS A 475 12.16 21.42 1.74
N TYR A 476 11.26 21.63 0.78
CA TYR A 476 11.19 22.87 0.01
C TYR A 476 10.91 24.08 0.93
N LEU A 477 9.93 23.98 1.83
CA LEU A 477 9.54 25.04 2.75
C LEU A 477 10.64 25.38 3.77
N ASN A 478 11.43 24.38 4.14
CA ASN A 478 12.58 24.51 5.04
C ASN A 478 13.89 24.89 4.32
N ASN A 479 13.86 25.13 3.00
CA ASN A 479 15.05 25.41 2.17
C ASN A 479 16.13 24.32 2.29
N GLN A 480 15.71 23.06 2.39
CA GLN A 480 16.59 21.91 2.44
C GLN A 480 16.80 21.31 1.05
N GLU A 481 17.98 20.77 0.80
CA GLU A 481 18.24 20.04 -0.45
C GLU A 481 17.47 18.72 -0.49
N LEU A 482 16.79 18.47 -1.61
CA LEU A 482 16.11 17.20 -1.86
C LEU A 482 17.14 16.08 -2.05
N LYS A 483 17.29 15.25 -1.03
CA LYS A 483 18.21 14.10 -1.04
C LYS A 483 17.68 12.96 -1.91
N LYS A 484 18.59 12.07 -2.31
CA LYS A 484 18.21 10.81 -2.95
C LYS A 484 17.38 9.99 -1.94
N ARG A 485 16.17 9.60 -2.35
CA ARG A 485 15.30 8.72 -1.55
C ARG A 485 15.89 7.31 -1.43
N PRO A 486 15.61 6.58 -0.33
CA PRO A 486 16.15 5.24 -0.11
C PRO A 486 15.69 4.25 -1.17
N LYS A 487 16.37 3.10 -1.29
CA LYS A 487 16.00 2.05 -2.24
C LYS A 487 14.69 1.37 -1.84
N VAL A 488 14.48 1.22 -0.53
CA VAL A 488 13.26 0.70 0.09
C VAL A 488 12.66 1.84 0.91
N ASP A 489 11.73 2.54 0.29
CA ASP A 489 11.18 3.81 0.75
C ASP A 489 9.78 3.60 1.34
N VAL A 490 9.77 3.00 2.53
CA VAL A 490 8.57 2.70 3.31
C VAL A 490 8.82 3.10 4.76
N HIS A 491 7.78 3.10 5.59
CA HIS A 491 7.92 3.31 7.01
C HIS A 491 8.57 2.10 7.66
N HIS A 492 9.63 2.36 8.43
CA HIS A 492 10.48 1.34 9.04
C HIS A 492 10.43 1.44 10.55
N PHE A 493 10.50 0.29 11.20
CA PHE A 493 10.86 0.23 12.61
C PHE A 493 12.20 0.93 12.83
N ASN A 494 12.26 1.84 13.80
CA ASN A 494 13.49 2.50 14.22
C ASN A 494 13.80 2.15 15.67
N LEU A 495 14.89 1.41 15.87
CA LEU A 495 15.28 0.96 17.19
C LEU A 495 15.56 2.12 18.16
N LEU A 496 16.24 3.18 17.73
CA LEU A 496 16.57 4.31 18.61
C LEU A 496 15.30 5.03 19.09
N ASN A 497 14.28 5.12 18.24
CA ASN A 497 12.97 5.63 18.66
C ASN A 497 12.34 4.72 19.71
N LYS A 498 12.39 3.39 19.52
CA LYS A 498 11.85 2.44 20.50
C LYS A 498 12.59 2.45 21.83
N LEU A 499 13.91 2.61 21.78
CA LEU A 499 14.74 2.76 22.98
C LEU A 499 14.37 4.04 23.74
N ARG A 500 14.20 5.17 23.04
CA ARG A 500 13.71 6.42 23.66
C ARG A 500 12.31 6.27 24.26
N GLU A 501 11.39 5.64 23.56
CA GLU A 501 10.03 5.37 24.04
C GLU A 501 10.04 4.55 25.35
N THR A 502 11.00 3.63 25.50
CA THR A 502 11.12 2.75 26.67
C THR A 502 12.09 3.25 27.73
N GLY A 503 12.63 4.47 27.58
CA GLY A 503 13.59 5.06 28.54
C GLY A 503 14.95 4.34 28.57
N MET A 504 15.32 3.69 27.47
CA MET A 504 16.56 2.91 27.30
C MET A 504 17.47 3.52 26.22
N GLU A 505 17.45 4.84 26.05
CA GLU A 505 18.30 5.50 25.07
C GLU A 505 19.79 5.36 25.41
N PRO A 506 20.68 5.18 24.42
CA PRO A 506 22.11 5.12 24.68
C PRO A 506 22.63 6.39 25.38
N GLU A 507 23.54 6.22 26.34
CA GLU A 507 24.19 7.31 27.06
C GLU A 507 25.23 8.05 26.18
N ASP A 508 25.67 9.23 26.62
CA ASP A 508 26.82 9.89 26.00
C ASP A 508 28.11 9.08 26.21
N TYR A 509 28.97 9.03 25.20
CA TYR A 509 30.25 8.36 25.31
C TYR A 509 31.19 9.08 26.29
N HIS A 510 31.75 8.33 27.24
CA HIS A 510 32.77 8.79 28.17
C HIS A 510 33.95 7.81 28.20
N SER A 511 35.16 8.26 27.81
CA SER A 511 36.36 7.43 27.90
C SER A 511 36.91 7.39 29.33
N ASP A 512 37.08 6.19 29.89
CA ASP A 512 37.73 6.03 31.18
C ASP A 512 39.24 5.88 30.98
N THR A 513 39.96 6.99 31.08
CA THR A 513 41.43 7.02 30.94
C THR A 513 42.19 6.53 32.17
N SER A 514 41.49 6.10 33.24
CA SER A 514 42.11 5.67 34.50
C SER A 514 42.49 4.19 34.55
N VAL A 515 42.02 3.39 33.59
CA VAL A 515 42.31 1.95 33.47
C VAL A 515 43.45 1.69 32.48
N GLU A 516 44.40 0.84 32.86
CA GLU A 516 45.63 0.61 32.07
C GLU A 516 45.41 -0.14 30.75
N ARG A 517 44.40 -1.03 30.67
CA ARG A 517 44.14 -1.79 29.44
C ARG A 517 43.23 -0.99 28.51
N GLU A 518 43.66 -0.76 27.26
CA GLU A 518 42.85 -0.05 26.24
C GLU A 518 41.44 -0.64 26.05
N ILE A 519 41.27 -1.96 26.22
CA ILE A 519 39.96 -2.62 26.14
C ILE A 519 39.04 -2.24 27.30
N ASP A 520 39.59 -1.99 28.49
CA ASP A 520 38.83 -1.58 29.68
C ASP A 520 38.49 -0.08 29.65
N GLN A 521 39.16 0.71 28.81
CA GLN A 521 38.91 2.14 28.64
C GLN A 521 37.61 2.43 27.85
N GLY A 522 36.91 1.38 27.39
CA GLY A 522 35.72 1.51 26.54
C GLY A 522 36.06 2.02 25.12
N LEU A 523 37.28 1.78 24.64
CA LEU A 523 37.79 2.28 23.35
C LEU A 523 37.72 1.24 22.21
N ARG A 524 37.43 -0.03 22.49
CA ARG A 524 37.27 -1.09 21.49
C ARG A 524 35.99 -1.86 21.75
N GLY A 525 35.12 -1.93 20.74
CA GLY A 525 33.83 -2.60 20.85
C GLY A 525 32.80 -1.85 21.68
N THR A 526 31.56 -2.23 21.46
CA THR A 526 30.36 -1.82 22.20
C THR A 526 30.43 -2.30 23.65
N ASP A 527 30.27 -1.38 24.60
CA ASP A 527 30.35 -1.63 26.04
C ASP A 527 29.31 -2.70 26.47
N GLU A 528 29.76 -3.74 27.18
CA GLU A 528 28.85 -4.73 27.78
C GLU A 528 28.05 -4.15 28.97
N LYS A 529 28.36 -2.93 29.43
CA LYS A 529 27.45 -2.17 30.31
C LYS A 529 26.14 -1.94 29.55
N GLY A 530 25.02 -2.30 30.16
CA GLY A 530 23.73 -2.34 29.48
C GLY A 530 23.61 -3.56 28.57
N LYS A 531 23.83 -4.77 29.12
CA LYS A 531 23.85 -6.06 28.42
C LYS A 531 22.75 -6.24 27.37
N GLY A 532 21.57 -5.63 27.53
CA GLY A 532 20.48 -5.69 26.55
C GLY A 532 20.44 -4.57 25.49
N VAL A 533 20.78 -3.33 25.85
CA VAL A 533 20.58 -2.12 25.02
C VAL A 533 21.87 -1.40 24.61
N GLY A 534 22.99 -1.83 25.19
CA GLY A 534 24.30 -1.20 25.12
C GLY A 534 24.32 0.13 25.88
N GLY A 535 25.45 0.44 26.51
CA GLY A 535 25.62 1.66 27.30
C GLY A 535 25.53 2.91 26.43
N PHE A 536 26.67 3.38 25.93
CA PHE A 536 26.72 4.57 25.06
C PHE A 536 26.46 4.27 23.57
N ALA A 537 26.40 2.99 23.18
CA ALA A 537 26.24 2.55 21.80
C ALA A 537 25.42 1.26 21.74
N VAL A 538 24.66 1.10 20.66
CA VAL A 538 23.83 -0.08 20.44
C VAL A 538 24.69 -1.27 19.99
N HIS A 539 24.77 -2.32 20.81
CA HIS A 539 25.60 -3.50 20.52
C HIS A 539 25.15 -4.25 19.26
N ASN A 540 26.11 -4.49 18.36
CA ASN A 540 26.05 -5.53 17.34
C ASN A 540 24.81 -5.49 16.43
N TYR A 541 24.44 -4.30 15.99
CA TYR A 541 23.24 -4.10 15.20
C TYR A 541 23.47 -3.25 14.00
N GLU A 542 22.84 -3.67 12.93
CA GLU A 542 22.84 -2.96 11.68
C GLU A 542 21.40 -2.81 11.19
N ASP A 543 21.07 -1.61 10.72
CA ASP A 543 19.80 -1.36 10.08
C ASP A 543 19.97 -1.25 8.57
N ARG A 544 19.50 -2.27 7.86
CA ARG A 544 19.51 -2.33 6.39
C ARG A 544 18.12 -2.17 5.78
N SER A 545 17.12 -1.82 6.59
CA SER A 545 15.72 -1.71 6.16
C SER A 545 15.53 -0.79 4.94
N THR A 546 16.28 0.31 4.86
CA THR A 546 16.22 1.25 3.72
C THR A 546 16.86 0.74 2.41
N ALA A 547 17.60 -0.37 2.46
CA ALA A 547 18.42 -0.88 1.35
C ALA A 547 18.02 -2.30 0.91
N GLU A 548 17.56 -3.12 1.84
CA GLU A 548 17.32 -4.54 1.65
C GLU A 548 15.91 -4.96 2.06
N ILE A 549 15.29 -5.78 1.19
CA ILE A 549 14.09 -6.55 1.50
C ILE A 549 14.54 -8.00 1.71
N ILE A 550 14.14 -8.62 2.80
CA ILE A 550 14.56 -9.98 3.12
C ILE A 550 13.78 -11.04 2.31
N PRO A 551 14.46 -11.87 1.52
CA PRO A 551 13.84 -12.94 0.75
C PRO A 551 13.57 -14.18 1.62
N SER A 552 12.68 -15.07 1.17
CA SER A 552 12.30 -16.28 1.91
C SER A 552 13.43 -17.31 2.06
N ASP A 553 14.42 -17.31 1.16
CA ASP A 553 15.58 -18.20 1.21
C ASP A 553 16.63 -17.80 2.27
N GLU A 554 16.52 -16.60 2.84
CA GLU A 554 17.26 -16.17 4.03
C GLU A 554 16.54 -16.54 5.35
N LEU A 555 15.36 -17.15 5.31
CA LEU A 555 14.60 -17.56 6.50
C LEU A 555 14.72 -19.07 6.76
N PHE A 556 14.77 -19.46 8.04
CA PHE A 556 14.60 -20.86 8.41
C PHE A 556 13.10 -21.23 8.49
N LEU A 557 12.51 -21.48 7.32
CA LEU A 557 11.07 -21.74 7.17
C LEU A 557 10.57 -22.97 7.95
N GLY A 558 11.43 -23.95 8.21
CA GLY A 558 11.10 -25.16 8.98
C GLY A 558 10.72 -24.91 10.44
N HIS A 559 10.90 -23.68 10.94
CA HIS A 559 10.41 -23.27 12.24
C HIS A 559 8.89 -23.05 12.28
N PHE A 560 8.27 -22.72 11.15
CA PHE A 560 6.86 -22.32 11.10
C PHE A 560 5.97 -23.50 10.74
N GLU A 561 4.97 -23.76 11.58
CA GLU A 561 3.96 -24.80 11.32
C GLU A 561 2.93 -24.34 10.29
N ASN A 562 2.32 -25.31 9.61
CA ASN A 562 1.19 -25.04 8.72
C ASN A 562 -0.05 -24.68 9.55
N GLU A 563 -0.64 -23.52 9.28
CA GLU A 563 -1.83 -23.02 9.95
C GLU A 563 -2.77 -22.35 8.93
N ALA A 564 -4.02 -22.78 8.91
CA ALA A 564 -5.02 -22.24 8.00
C ALA A 564 -5.28 -20.75 8.30
N ARG A 565 -5.37 -19.94 7.24
CA ARG A 565 -5.73 -18.53 7.34
C ARG A 565 -7.14 -18.35 7.89
N ASN A 566 -7.29 -17.41 8.82
CA ASN A 566 -8.59 -16.94 9.29
C ASN A 566 -9.17 -16.00 8.24
N ARG A 567 -10.26 -16.41 7.60
CA ARG A 567 -10.91 -15.65 6.52
C ARG A 567 -12.05 -14.82 7.08
N ARG A 568 -12.20 -13.61 6.54
CA ARG A 568 -13.38 -12.78 6.76
C ARG A 568 -14.59 -13.42 6.11
N ASP A 569 -15.75 -13.21 6.71
CA ASP A 569 -17.02 -13.55 6.09
C ASP A 569 -17.42 -12.45 5.09
N GLU A 570 -18.17 -12.85 4.06
CA GLU A 570 -18.64 -11.93 3.02
C GLU A 570 -20.13 -12.10 2.75
N LYS A 571 -20.82 -10.98 2.56
CA LYS A 571 -22.22 -10.89 2.13
C LYS A 571 -22.28 -10.51 0.65
N VAL A 572 -22.03 -11.48 -0.21
CA VAL A 572 -22.18 -11.33 -1.67
C VAL A 572 -23.50 -11.97 -2.09
N PRO A 573 -24.44 -11.20 -2.68
CA PRO A 573 -25.71 -11.75 -3.12
C PRO A 573 -25.51 -12.67 -4.33
N ASN A 574 -26.39 -13.66 -4.46
CA ASN A 574 -26.50 -14.42 -5.70
C ASN A 574 -27.38 -13.69 -6.72
N ALA A 575 -27.46 -14.19 -7.95
CA ALA A 575 -28.25 -13.60 -9.03
C ALA A 575 -29.75 -13.40 -8.72
N ASP A 576 -30.33 -14.17 -7.80
CA ASP A 576 -31.74 -14.05 -7.38
C ASP A 576 -31.93 -12.99 -6.30
N GLU A 577 -30.90 -12.71 -5.49
CA GLU A 577 -30.93 -11.80 -4.34
C GLU A 577 -30.29 -10.43 -4.62
N VAL A 578 -29.61 -10.27 -5.75
CA VAL A 578 -28.78 -9.09 -6.08
C VAL A 578 -29.55 -7.77 -6.22
N LEU A 579 -30.84 -7.84 -6.58
CA LEU A 579 -31.62 -6.64 -6.87
C LEU A 579 -31.84 -5.80 -5.62
N GLY A 580 -31.34 -4.56 -5.62
CA GLY A 580 -31.42 -3.65 -4.48
C GLY A 580 -30.48 -3.99 -3.33
N HIS A 581 -29.61 -4.99 -3.47
CA HIS A 581 -28.66 -5.37 -2.43
C HIS A 581 -27.48 -4.38 -2.41
N PHE A 582 -27.43 -3.51 -1.40
CA PHE A 582 -26.36 -2.54 -1.20
C PHE A 582 -25.78 -2.56 0.23
N GLU A 583 -25.98 -3.67 0.95
CA GLU A 583 -25.32 -3.89 2.25
C GLU A 583 -23.80 -4.00 2.10
N GLU A 584 -23.07 -3.58 3.14
CA GLU A 584 -21.61 -3.74 3.21
C GLU A 584 -21.21 -5.20 2.97
N ARG A 585 -20.24 -5.38 2.07
CA ARG A 585 -19.81 -6.69 1.61
C ARG A 585 -19.04 -7.48 2.67
N ILE A 586 -18.12 -6.84 3.38
CA ILE A 586 -17.12 -7.52 4.20
C ILE A 586 -17.51 -7.47 5.67
N ILE A 587 -17.51 -8.62 6.34
CA ILE A 587 -17.65 -8.71 7.79
C ILE A 587 -16.26 -8.86 8.40
N GLY A 588 -15.85 -7.86 9.18
CA GLY A 588 -14.55 -7.84 9.86
C GLY A 588 -14.37 -9.01 10.83
N LEU A 589 -13.11 -9.40 11.05
CA LEU A 589 -12.77 -10.43 12.03
C LEU A 589 -13.00 -9.93 13.47
N SER A 590 -13.33 -10.86 14.38
CA SER A 590 -13.37 -10.57 15.81
C SER A 590 -11.96 -10.32 16.37
N GLU A 591 -11.82 -9.62 17.50
CA GLU A 591 -10.52 -9.37 18.13
C GLU A 591 -9.70 -10.67 18.34
N GLU A 592 -10.34 -11.73 18.84
CA GLU A 592 -9.68 -13.02 19.06
C GLU A 592 -9.12 -13.60 17.75
N THR A 593 -9.93 -13.55 16.69
CA THR A 593 -9.56 -14.06 15.37
C THR A 593 -8.50 -13.19 14.68
N VAL A 594 -8.54 -11.87 14.88
CA VAL A 594 -7.52 -10.93 14.40
C VAL A 594 -6.18 -11.19 15.07
N VAL A 595 -6.17 -11.41 16.39
CA VAL A 595 -4.95 -11.77 17.14
C VAL A 595 -4.42 -13.12 16.69
N ALA A 596 -5.29 -14.11 16.45
CA ALA A 596 -4.89 -15.40 15.89
C ALA A 596 -4.29 -15.24 14.50
N GLU A 597 -4.89 -14.43 13.63
CA GLU A 597 -4.34 -14.16 12.30
C GLU A 597 -3.00 -13.42 12.37
N ALA A 598 -2.83 -12.45 13.26
CA ALA A 598 -1.56 -11.75 13.41
C ALA A 598 -0.44 -12.64 13.96
N LYS A 599 -0.77 -13.67 14.76
CA LYS A 599 0.20 -14.69 15.22
C LYS A 599 0.81 -15.48 14.07
N ARG A 600 0.13 -15.55 12.92
CA ARG A 600 0.67 -16.14 11.70
C ARG A 600 1.86 -15.36 11.10
N CYS A 601 2.12 -14.13 11.53
CA CYS A 601 3.26 -13.35 11.06
C CYS A 601 4.61 -14.02 11.37
N MET A 602 5.47 -14.17 10.36
CA MET A 602 6.83 -14.72 10.53
C MET A 602 7.86 -13.69 11.00
N SER A 603 7.48 -12.40 11.13
CA SER A 603 8.38 -11.31 11.52
C SER A 603 9.69 -11.24 10.72
N CYS A 604 9.62 -11.49 9.41
CA CYS A 604 10.77 -11.58 8.51
C CYS A 604 11.73 -10.39 8.71
N GLY A 605 13.02 -10.64 8.87
CA GLY A 605 14.06 -9.61 9.01
C GLY A 605 14.14 -8.94 10.39
N MET A 606 13.46 -9.48 11.42
CA MET A 606 13.50 -8.97 12.80
C MET A 606 13.33 -10.07 13.85
N CYS A 607 13.90 -9.88 15.03
CA CYS A 607 13.69 -10.80 16.15
C CYS A 607 12.22 -10.82 16.62
N PHE A 608 11.72 -12.00 16.96
CA PHE A 608 10.40 -12.19 17.59
C PHE A 608 10.45 -13.08 18.84
N GLU A 609 11.61 -13.12 19.49
CA GLU A 609 11.74 -13.72 20.82
C GLU A 609 11.57 -15.25 20.90
N CYS A 610 11.89 -15.98 19.82
CA CYS A 610 11.75 -17.44 19.75
C CYS A 610 12.77 -18.28 20.56
N ASP A 611 13.79 -17.64 21.15
CA ASP A 611 14.87 -18.28 21.91
C ASP A 611 15.78 -19.28 21.18
N ASN A 612 15.56 -19.62 19.90
CA ASN A 612 16.40 -20.60 19.19
C ASN A 612 17.91 -20.28 19.28
N CYS A 613 18.30 -19.04 19.03
CA CYS A 613 19.71 -18.64 19.07
C CYS A 613 20.36 -18.79 20.46
N VAL A 614 19.57 -18.69 21.54
CA VAL A 614 20.02 -18.92 22.91
C VAL A 614 20.13 -20.43 23.17
N ILE A 615 19.10 -21.19 22.81
CA ILE A 615 19.00 -22.64 23.08
C ILE A 615 20.09 -23.44 22.36
N TYR A 616 20.36 -23.10 21.09
CA TYR A 616 21.29 -23.85 20.26
C TYR A 616 22.74 -23.34 20.33
N CYS A 617 23.02 -22.29 21.12
CA CYS A 617 24.38 -21.77 21.24
C CYS A 617 25.25 -22.77 22.05
N PRO A 618 26.29 -23.38 21.45
CA PRO A 618 27.08 -24.41 22.13
C PRO A 618 28.05 -23.86 23.18
N GLN A 619 28.22 -22.53 23.25
CA GLN A 619 29.17 -21.86 24.16
C GLN A 619 28.47 -20.95 25.17
N ASP A 620 27.13 -20.95 25.20
CA ASP A 620 26.36 -19.99 25.98
C ASP A 620 26.84 -18.54 25.73
N ALA A 621 27.08 -18.21 24.46
CA ALA A 621 27.54 -16.89 24.03
C ALA A 621 26.37 -15.95 23.67
N VAL A 622 25.19 -16.50 23.35
CA VAL A 622 23.99 -15.69 23.10
C VAL A 622 23.09 -15.75 24.33
N HIS A 623 22.75 -14.59 24.87
CA HIS A 623 21.97 -14.45 26.08
C HIS A 623 20.71 -13.65 25.84
N ARG A 624 19.67 -13.92 26.62
CA ARG A 624 18.51 -13.01 26.72
C ARG A 624 18.94 -11.73 27.41
N SER A 625 18.47 -10.60 26.89
CA SER A 625 18.62 -9.31 27.55
C SER A 625 18.00 -9.34 28.95
N PRO A 626 18.60 -8.67 29.96
CA PRO A 626 17.94 -8.49 31.24
C PRO A 626 16.55 -7.90 31.06
N LYS A 627 15.56 -8.33 31.86
CA LYS A 627 14.17 -7.87 31.71
C LYS A 627 14.01 -6.34 31.79
N SER A 628 14.87 -5.68 32.57
CA SER A 628 14.92 -4.22 32.70
C SER A 628 15.52 -3.50 31.48
N GLU A 629 16.13 -4.23 30.56
CA GLU A 629 16.87 -3.74 29.38
C GLU A 629 16.37 -4.45 28.11
N MET A 630 15.14 -4.96 28.14
CA MET A 630 14.56 -5.74 27.04
C MET A 630 13.45 -4.94 26.39
N THR A 631 13.54 -4.78 25.07
CA THR A 631 12.50 -4.18 24.24
C THR A 631 12.54 -4.80 22.84
N MET A 632 11.58 -4.44 21.98
CA MET A 632 11.54 -4.93 20.61
C MET A 632 12.82 -4.58 19.86
N GLY A 633 13.37 -5.56 19.14
CA GLY A 633 14.69 -5.43 18.49
C GLY A 633 15.89 -5.60 19.43
N ARG A 634 15.67 -5.80 20.74
CA ARG A 634 16.70 -5.98 21.79
C ARG A 634 16.38 -7.12 22.75
N TYR A 635 15.98 -8.25 22.20
CA TYR A 635 15.64 -9.42 23.00
C TYR A 635 16.86 -10.26 23.41
N VAL A 636 17.90 -10.29 22.58
CA VAL A 636 19.13 -11.06 22.81
C VAL A 636 20.37 -10.22 22.54
N TYR A 637 21.46 -10.57 23.20
CA TYR A 637 22.79 -10.03 22.95
C TYR A 637 23.82 -11.17 22.84
N THR A 638 24.96 -10.87 22.23
CA THR A 638 26.08 -11.82 22.08
C THR A 638 27.27 -11.36 22.92
N ASP A 639 27.75 -12.23 23.80
CA ASP A 639 29.05 -12.17 24.47
C ASP A 639 30.11 -12.65 23.47
N TYR A 640 30.97 -11.73 23.02
CA TYR A 640 31.98 -12.01 22.03
C TYR A 640 33.23 -12.71 22.58
N ASP A 641 33.46 -12.65 23.90
CA ASP A 641 34.54 -13.39 24.55
C ASP A 641 34.24 -14.90 24.54
N ARG A 642 32.96 -15.28 24.46
CA ARG A 642 32.52 -16.68 24.37
C ARG A 642 32.22 -17.14 22.95
N CYS A 643 32.06 -16.22 22.01
CA CYS A 643 31.62 -16.57 20.67
C CYS A 643 32.77 -17.24 19.88
N ILE A 644 32.56 -18.49 19.48
CA ILE A 644 33.51 -19.26 18.66
C ILE A 644 33.23 -19.16 17.16
N GLY A 645 32.22 -18.39 16.75
CA GLY A 645 31.82 -18.24 15.35
C GLY A 645 31.44 -19.54 14.67
N CYS A 646 30.56 -20.33 15.29
CA CYS A 646 30.08 -21.62 14.76
C CYS A 646 28.87 -21.51 13.82
N HIS A 647 28.31 -20.32 13.63
CA HIS A 647 27.18 -19.99 12.73
C HIS A 647 25.82 -20.57 13.12
N ILE A 648 25.75 -21.52 14.07
CA ILE A 648 24.50 -22.18 14.48
C ILE A 648 23.39 -21.17 14.80
N CYS A 649 23.68 -20.09 15.52
CA CYS A 649 22.68 -19.08 15.88
C CYS A 649 22.03 -18.38 14.66
N ALA A 650 22.77 -18.21 13.56
CA ALA A 650 22.25 -17.69 12.30
C ALA A 650 21.45 -18.76 11.57
N ASP A 651 21.98 -20.00 11.49
CA ASP A 651 21.33 -21.11 10.80
C ASP A 651 19.95 -21.47 11.39
N VAL A 652 19.78 -21.30 12.71
CA VAL A 652 18.50 -21.58 13.40
C VAL A 652 17.60 -20.34 13.55
N CYS A 653 18.01 -19.18 13.02
CA CYS A 653 17.22 -17.95 13.10
C CYS A 653 16.03 -18.01 12.13
N PRO A 654 14.77 -18.07 12.61
CA PRO A 654 13.62 -18.23 11.72
C PRO A 654 13.39 -17.05 10.79
N THR A 655 13.87 -15.86 11.17
CA THR A 655 13.57 -14.61 10.48
C THR A 655 14.71 -14.05 9.67
N GLY A 656 15.88 -14.71 9.64
CA GLY A 656 17.10 -14.19 9.00
C GLY A 656 17.64 -12.90 9.64
N TYR A 657 17.23 -12.58 10.87
CA TYR A 657 17.68 -11.41 11.62
C TYR A 657 19.13 -11.50 12.08
N ILE A 658 19.69 -12.71 12.18
CA ILE A 658 21.09 -12.93 12.58
C ILE A 658 21.88 -13.28 11.33
N GLN A 659 22.86 -12.44 10.99
CA GLN A 659 23.83 -12.71 9.92
C GLN A 659 25.23 -12.87 10.48
N MET A 660 26.08 -13.63 9.81
CA MET A 660 27.46 -13.85 10.26
C MET A 660 28.43 -12.94 9.51
N GLY A 661 29.38 -12.34 10.23
CA GLY A 661 30.58 -11.79 9.62
C GLY A 661 30.49 -10.39 9.02
N MET A 662 29.75 -9.51 9.67
CA MET A 662 29.59 -8.10 9.25
C MET A 662 29.99 -7.09 10.33
N GLY A 663 30.56 -7.58 11.43
CA GLY A 663 31.03 -6.78 12.54
C GLY A 663 32.44 -6.27 12.32
#